data_AF-A0A1F9R7F9-F1
#
_entry.id   AF-A0A1F9R7F9-F1
#
_cell.length_a   1.000
_cell.length_b   1.000
_cell.length_c   1.000
_cell.angle_alpha   90.00
_cell.angle_beta   90.00
_cell.angle_gamma   90.00
#
_symmetry.space_group_name_H-M   'P 1'
#
loop_
_entity.id
_entity.type
_entity.pdbx_description
1 polymer ?
#
loop_
_entity_poly.entity_id
_entity_poly.type
_entity_poly.pdbx_seq_one_letter_code
_entity_poly.pdbx_strand_id
1 'polypeptide(L)'
;MPLTAALVALASLPALAIRPTAESRSEARRFGLNRLEKIHRRAPSARSQSAFSAFNASEGGHWKIRYDARTGNPFAVVGGRTIPRPGRPEAAARAFLNAHAAMLGVETANLTDSRQTTGDGHRHVLYRQNYRGIPVEFASVKVHLDEQGSVLGAHSTYEPDLNIPTTPALAAEAAARAAELDSHGKTLGSPELVILPVETTGRAHLAWKVKVQSPGAAWRYYLDAMTGQVLFRYNNLRFACLTSGTVDGMVYDVDPSTTPGPVGRHFNHQYVYIGSNATRVETREDATSGQGYFCGTATGKVVMSLQGPFVNVAQFTGPSAHFDNGSGAWSSVATPVASPHPYPNSSVLVSTIDLTVAAPAAVKFLPFFSSFRVGGFSGSATEGGDITDDDQMTLYNQYDEPVANYIGNRGAFRAAAVHGKKMHLALMSNESGQEDGYDVAVSSFLTLTDADTQLANSSHTWVPADTSNSLRSEINLFYHLNLMHDYFFGDVNKSSAAPVVRPVVAMAHVGPNMINAFYNPDYDNLFFGDVSQLSPSDLFTDDATVSHHEYVHYLVEKIWPIQNFGQAGAISEGFADYFSASSLDRSSIGSYVCSSGFCGDGVSVLRELDSVRNGVKVLSAGTWAGEIHDDSIFFSQALWDIRRDRIQNLGYANGRSCADGLVFQSLLFFPESFQEFQDALLRVDQLGRVTACGTPNSNQGFINAAFNAHGLTRSGDAYEPNDGFSSAVDISTLSSVAATIYPTADADFWSFGAGPGLVEATLDLPRSDSFYKGYQLKLFDRSRRQVAASAPPYNGFGTIDGFCDVGDCTTTASSVRLSYNNPAGGLLYLQVVGGDSLNGSASGVNSTTPYALKVVYPRSGALSGGIISAAFDSDVISFVVDVSTFISNQDWRFDHAQLRNQSFAAMQNTATSTTSAAGSFLLLVSTSNSAGRINGQVRLAPGFASRFPSAGTVYLEVFGYNASDSAPAQYSVDGSTHSLGLSNPINLTSSQPELTAYNNLFNPLRAEKATVKYAVNAPGRLTLKLYTITGAHVLTLFDDVVPAGKGSVDWDGRNLNGNVVASGIYLIRAEGPGINKTQKIAIIK
;
A
#
# COMPACT_ATOMS: atom_id res chain seq x y z
N MET A 1 32.90 9.22 -59.91
CA MET A 1 34.03 9.63 -59.05
C MET A 1 34.22 11.13 -59.20
N PRO A 2 34.53 11.89 -58.14
CA PRO A 2 34.14 11.71 -56.73
C PRO A 2 33.61 13.04 -56.11
N LEU A 3 32.72 13.02 -55.10
CA LEU A 3 33.00 12.92 -53.64
C LEU A 3 34.10 13.89 -53.14
N THR A 4 33.74 15.07 -52.63
CA THR A 4 34.62 15.84 -51.70
C THR A 4 33.95 16.90 -50.80
N ALA A 5 32.63 17.20 -50.90
CA ALA A 5 32.07 18.33 -50.13
C ALA A 5 31.30 17.98 -48.84
N ALA A 6 31.04 16.69 -48.53
CA ALA A 6 30.15 16.31 -47.42
C ALA A 6 30.83 15.99 -46.08
N LEU A 7 32.16 16.12 -45.94
CA LEU A 7 32.89 15.61 -44.76
C LEU A 7 33.38 16.66 -43.75
N VAL A 8 33.16 17.96 -43.97
CA VAL A 8 33.81 19.01 -43.13
C VAL A 8 32.87 19.64 -42.07
N ALA A 9 31.55 19.44 -42.16
CA ALA A 9 30.60 20.04 -41.19
C ALA A 9 30.26 19.17 -39.96
N LEU A 10 30.92 18.03 -39.77
CA LEU A 10 30.64 17.09 -38.66
C LEU A 10 31.61 17.22 -37.46
N ALA A 11 32.52 18.19 -37.45
CA ALA A 11 33.62 18.25 -36.49
C ALA A 11 33.46 19.23 -35.32
N SER A 12 32.29 19.85 -35.10
CA SER A 12 32.10 20.83 -34.01
C SER A 12 30.81 20.71 -33.20
N LEU A 13 30.10 19.58 -33.26
CA LEU A 13 29.06 19.27 -32.28
C LEU A 13 29.69 18.48 -31.13
N PRO A 14 29.62 18.94 -29.86
CA PRO A 14 29.96 18.09 -28.74
C PRO A 14 29.08 16.84 -28.81
N ALA A 15 29.71 15.68 -28.70
CA ALA A 15 29.03 14.39 -28.72
C ALA A 15 28.06 14.30 -27.52
N LEU A 16 26.81 14.73 -27.71
CA LEU A 16 25.72 14.45 -26.78
C LEU A 16 25.51 12.93 -26.75
N ALA A 17 25.88 12.34 -25.61
CA ALA A 17 25.79 10.92 -25.36
C ALA A 17 24.31 10.48 -25.33
N ILE A 18 23.94 9.70 -26.33
CA ILE A 18 22.67 9.02 -26.53
C ILE A 18 22.18 8.31 -25.25
N ARG A 19 20.98 8.67 -24.77
CA ARG A 19 20.28 7.98 -23.66
C ARG A 19 19.78 6.61 -24.13
N PRO A 20 19.93 5.55 -23.32
CA PRO A 20 19.43 4.24 -23.68
C PRO A 20 17.90 4.19 -23.45
N THR A 21 17.17 3.40 -24.26
CA THR A 21 15.69 3.37 -24.30
C THR A 21 15.05 2.89 -22.99
N ALA A 22 13.75 3.08 -22.80
CA ALA A 22 12.98 2.52 -21.67
C ALA A 22 13.20 1.00 -21.51
N GLU A 23 13.31 0.30 -22.64
CA GLU A 23 13.67 -1.12 -22.74
C GLU A 23 15.05 -1.43 -22.10
N SER A 24 16.06 -0.56 -22.25
CA SER A 24 17.35 -0.76 -21.58
C SER A 24 17.25 -0.68 -20.06
N ARG A 25 16.30 0.11 -19.53
CA ARG A 25 16.11 0.31 -18.09
C ARG A 25 15.32 -0.85 -17.48
N SER A 26 14.33 -1.40 -18.19
CA SER A 26 13.64 -2.63 -17.77
C SER A 26 14.58 -3.84 -17.80
N GLU A 27 15.46 -3.92 -18.79
CA GLU A 27 16.47 -4.97 -18.90
C GLU A 27 17.58 -4.85 -17.84
N ALA A 28 18.04 -3.63 -17.54
CA ALA A 28 18.97 -3.39 -16.43
C ALA A 28 18.36 -3.79 -15.07
N ARG A 29 17.04 -3.64 -14.89
CA ARG A 29 16.31 -4.16 -13.72
C ARG A 29 16.18 -5.68 -13.74
N ARG A 30 15.87 -6.28 -14.90
CA ARG A 30 15.74 -7.74 -15.11
C ARG A 30 17.01 -8.50 -14.73
N PHE A 31 18.19 -7.93 -15.01
CA PHE A 31 19.49 -8.57 -14.76
C PHE A 31 20.29 -7.94 -13.59
N GLY A 32 19.70 -7.02 -12.83
CA GLY A 32 20.27 -6.45 -11.62
C GLY A 32 21.45 -5.48 -11.81
N LEU A 33 21.65 -4.92 -13.00
CA LEU A 33 22.81 -4.09 -13.36
C LEU A 33 22.71 -2.62 -12.87
N ASN A 34 21.54 -2.20 -12.40
CA ASN A 34 21.33 -0.90 -11.73
C ASN A 34 21.08 -1.04 -10.22
N ARG A 35 21.21 -2.25 -9.64
CA ARG A 35 21.16 -2.38 -8.19
C ARG A 35 22.52 -2.04 -7.62
N LEU A 36 22.58 -0.98 -6.80
CA LEU A 36 23.56 -0.91 -5.70
C LEU A 36 23.20 -1.98 -4.67
N GLU A 37 23.26 -3.27 -5.03
CA GLU A 37 23.31 -4.33 -4.03
C GLU A 37 24.61 -4.20 -3.26
N LYS A 38 24.57 -4.53 -1.96
CA LYS A 38 25.74 -4.55 -1.06
C LYS A 38 26.84 -5.41 -1.66
N ILE A 39 27.74 -4.79 -2.43
CA ILE A 39 29.03 -5.38 -2.80
C ILE A 39 29.67 -5.80 -1.49
N HIS A 40 29.88 -7.10 -1.27
CA HIS A 40 30.71 -7.57 -0.16
C HIS A 40 32.10 -6.95 -0.34
N ARG A 41 32.37 -5.88 0.42
CA ARG A 41 33.62 -5.14 0.28
C ARG A 41 34.77 -6.06 0.67
N ARG A 42 35.54 -6.54 -0.31
CA ARG A 42 36.79 -7.24 -0.03
C ARG A 42 37.82 -6.21 0.39
N ALA A 43 38.34 -6.34 1.60
CA ALA A 43 39.45 -5.50 2.05
C ALA A 43 40.71 -5.82 1.22
N PRO A 44 41.53 -4.82 0.88
CA PRO A 44 42.77 -5.07 0.15
C PRO A 44 43.71 -5.94 1.00
N SER A 45 44.35 -6.94 0.39
CA SER A 45 45.26 -7.83 1.10
C SER A 45 46.45 -7.05 1.69
N ALA A 46 46.93 -7.45 2.87
CA ALA A 46 48.11 -6.85 3.51
C ALA A 46 49.32 -6.85 2.54
N ARG A 47 49.46 -7.91 1.74
CA ARG A 47 50.48 -8.00 0.68
C ARG A 47 50.36 -6.91 -0.38
N SER A 48 49.15 -6.61 -0.86
CA SER A 48 48.90 -5.55 -1.84
C SER A 48 49.18 -4.16 -1.27
N GLN A 49 48.75 -3.92 -0.02
CA GLN A 49 49.02 -2.66 0.69
C GLN A 49 50.52 -2.43 0.89
N SER A 50 51.26 -3.46 1.33
CA SER A 50 52.73 -3.38 1.47
C SER A 50 53.44 -3.18 0.13
N ALA A 51 52.98 -3.84 -0.94
CA ALA A 51 53.53 -3.68 -2.28
C ALA A 51 53.32 -2.25 -2.83
N PHE A 52 52.15 -1.65 -2.58
CA PHE A 52 51.90 -0.26 -2.94
C PHE A 52 52.75 0.72 -2.12
N SER A 53 52.88 0.52 -0.81
CA SER A 53 53.74 1.37 0.04
C SER A 53 55.20 1.34 -0.42
N ALA A 54 55.72 0.16 -0.79
CA ALA A 54 57.06 0.01 -1.34
C ALA A 54 57.22 0.70 -2.70
N PHE A 55 56.25 0.52 -3.61
CA PHE A 55 56.21 1.20 -4.90
C PHE A 55 56.19 2.72 -4.74
N ASN A 56 55.29 3.23 -3.90
CA ASN A 56 55.15 4.66 -3.68
C ASN A 56 56.43 5.26 -3.12
N ALA A 57 57.09 4.58 -2.16
CA ALA A 57 58.39 5.00 -1.65
C ALA A 57 59.49 5.02 -2.73
N SER A 58 59.52 4.04 -3.63
CA SER A 58 60.51 3.97 -4.71
C SER A 58 60.30 4.97 -5.85
N GLU A 59 59.06 5.49 -6.02
CA GLU A 59 58.66 6.35 -7.13
C GLU A 59 58.25 7.76 -6.67
N GLY A 60 58.87 8.25 -5.59
CA GLY A 60 58.78 9.64 -5.16
C GLY A 60 57.65 9.99 -4.18
N GLY A 61 56.86 9.02 -3.70
CA GLY A 61 55.94 9.17 -2.58
C GLY A 61 54.59 9.84 -2.88
N HIS A 62 54.33 10.23 -4.12
CA HIS A 62 53.14 11.02 -4.51
C HIS A 62 52.00 10.20 -5.13
N TRP A 63 52.15 8.89 -5.27
CA TRP A 63 51.14 8.03 -5.88
C TRP A 63 49.96 7.78 -4.95
N LYS A 64 48.78 7.65 -5.56
CA LYS A 64 47.52 7.29 -4.90
C LYS A 64 46.98 6.01 -5.51
N ILE A 65 46.38 5.17 -4.67
CA ILE A 65 45.74 3.93 -5.07
C ILE A 65 44.26 3.94 -4.70
N ARG A 66 43.43 3.45 -5.62
CA ARG A 66 42.02 3.15 -5.37
C ARG A 66 41.81 1.67 -5.58
N TYR A 67 41.19 1.00 -4.61
CA TYR A 67 40.86 -0.42 -4.68
C TYR A 67 39.44 -0.62 -5.20
N ASP A 68 39.25 -1.71 -5.96
CA ASP A 68 37.96 -2.20 -6.40
C ASP A 68 37.22 -2.86 -5.23
N ALA A 69 36.00 -2.41 -4.95
CA ALA A 69 35.25 -2.87 -3.79
C ALA A 69 34.84 -4.34 -3.86
N ARG A 70 34.70 -4.92 -5.06
CA ARG A 70 34.27 -6.31 -5.28
C ARG A 70 35.42 -7.29 -5.17
N THR A 71 36.57 -6.95 -5.76
CA THR A 71 37.72 -7.86 -5.83
C THR A 71 38.75 -7.62 -4.72
N GLY A 72 38.82 -6.40 -4.17
CA GLY A 72 39.89 -5.98 -3.26
C GLY A 72 41.22 -5.70 -3.97
N ASN A 73 41.27 -5.82 -5.30
CA ASN A 73 42.44 -5.51 -6.12
C ASN A 73 42.51 -4.00 -6.44
N PRO A 74 43.69 -3.47 -6.82
CA PRO A 74 43.79 -2.07 -7.24
C PRO A 74 43.04 -1.81 -8.53
N PHE A 75 42.08 -0.89 -8.48
CA PHE A 75 41.33 -0.39 -9.61
C PHE A 75 42.10 0.71 -10.36
N ALA A 76 42.76 1.61 -9.62
CA ALA A 76 43.50 2.71 -10.20
C ALA A 76 44.74 3.07 -9.37
N VAL A 77 45.87 3.28 -10.03
CA VAL A 77 47.10 3.84 -9.46
C VAL A 77 47.45 5.10 -10.25
N VAL A 78 47.38 6.26 -9.62
CA VAL A 78 47.40 7.58 -10.27
C VAL A 78 48.14 8.62 -9.43
N GLY A 79 48.42 9.79 -10.00
CA GLY A 79 48.92 10.96 -9.26
C GLY A 79 50.44 11.08 -9.16
N GLY A 80 51.20 10.21 -9.82
CA GLY A 80 52.65 10.32 -9.93
C GLY A 80 53.14 10.13 -11.37
N ARG A 81 54.47 10.14 -11.56
CA ARG A 81 55.14 9.94 -12.85
C ARG A 81 56.40 9.11 -12.63
N THR A 82 56.50 7.96 -13.30
CA THR A 82 57.69 7.10 -13.15
C THR A 82 58.89 7.67 -13.89
N ILE A 83 60.08 7.15 -13.61
CA ILE A 83 61.26 7.40 -14.46
C ILE A 83 60.95 6.95 -15.91
N PRO A 84 61.31 7.74 -16.94
CA PRO A 84 61.08 7.36 -18.34
C PRO A 84 61.77 6.05 -18.70
N ARG A 85 61.07 5.14 -19.38
CA ARG A 85 61.65 3.89 -19.89
C ARG A 85 61.87 3.99 -21.40
N PRO A 86 63.10 3.83 -21.91
CA PRO A 86 63.38 3.92 -23.34
C PRO A 86 62.77 2.73 -24.08
N GLY A 87 62.17 2.98 -25.25
CA GLY A 87 61.58 1.95 -26.10
C GLY A 87 60.20 2.33 -26.65
N ARG A 88 59.49 1.35 -27.22
CA ARG A 88 58.11 1.53 -27.67
C ARG A 88 57.16 1.63 -26.44
N PRO A 89 56.07 2.43 -26.51
CA PRO A 89 55.12 2.61 -25.40
C PRO A 89 54.61 1.30 -24.79
N GLU A 90 54.38 0.29 -25.62
CA GLU A 90 53.93 -1.05 -25.23
C GLU A 90 55.00 -1.79 -24.45
N ALA A 91 56.27 -1.64 -24.83
CA ALA A 91 57.39 -2.25 -24.11
C ALA A 91 57.57 -1.58 -22.74
N ALA A 92 57.42 -0.25 -22.67
CA ALA A 92 57.47 0.50 -21.41
C ALA A 92 56.29 0.13 -20.49
N ALA A 93 55.06 0.09 -21.03
CA ALA A 93 53.86 -0.32 -20.32
C ALA A 93 53.95 -1.79 -19.85
N ARG A 94 54.43 -2.70 -20.71
CA ARG A 94 54.63 -4.11 -20.38
C ARG A 94 55.68 -4.29 -19.28
N ALA A 95 56.79 -3.56 -19.35
CA ALA A 95 57.83 -3.59 -18.34
C ALA A 95 57.31 -3.08 -16.99
N PHE A 96 56.48 -2.02 -16.98
CA PHE A 96 55.81 -1.52 -15.78
C PHE A 96 54.87 -2.58 -15.19
N LEU A 97 54.00 -3.17 -16.00
CA LEU A 97 53.09 -4.22 -15.54
C LEU A 97 53.84 -5.43 -14.96
N ASN A 98 54.92 -5.88 -15.59
CA ASN A 98 55.72 -7.01 -15.11
C ASN A 98 56.44 -6.69 -13.79
N ALA A 99 57.03 -5.49 -13.67
CA ALA A 99 57.75 -5.08 -12.46
C ALA A 99 56.82 -4.90 -11.26
N HIS A 100 55.55 -4.56 -11.49
CA HIS A 100 54.60 -4.21 -10.43
C HIS A 100 53.33 -5.07 -10.45
N ALA A 101 53.39 -6.28 -11.04
CA ALA A 101 52.25 -7.20 -11.16
C ALA A 101 51.59 -7.51 -9.81
N ALA A 102 52.41 -7.75 -8.78
CA ALA A 102 51.94 -8.04 -7.43
C ALA A 102 51.26 -6.84 -6.76
N MET A 103 51.74 -5.61 -7.03
CA MET A 103 51.05 -4.40 -6.58
C MET A 103 49.69 -4.32 -7.25
N LEU A 104 49.65 -4.41 -8.58
CA LEU A 104 48.46 -4.21 -9.41
C LEU A 104 47.43 -5.35 -9.32
N GLY A 105 47.78 -6.48 -8.69
CA GLY A 105 46.90 -7.64 -8.57
C GLY A 105 46.59 -8.31 -9.93
N VAL A 106 47.56 -8.28 -10.86
CA VAL A 106 47.38 -8.80 -12.23
C VAL A 106 48.37 -9.92 -12.53
N GLU A 107 47.95 -10.90 -13.34
CA GLU A 107 48.86 -11.88 -13.95
C GLU A 107 49.15 -11.46 -15.38
N THR A 108 50.35 -10.93 -15.63
CA THR A 108 50.67 -10.33 -16.93
C THR A 108 50.72 -11.33 -18.08
N ALA A 109 50.89 -12.63 -17.79
CA ALA A 109 50.79 -13.72 -18.76
C ALA A 109 49.38 -13.86 -19.37
N ASN A 110 48.35 -13.43 -18.64
CA ASN A 110 46.97 -13.45 -19.09
C ASN A 110 46.58 -12.18 -19.86
N LEU A 111 47.52 -11.24 -20.10
CA LEU A 111 47.23 -9.96 -20.71
C LEU A 111 47.69 -9.90 -22.17
N THR A 112 46.75 -9.81 -23.09
CA THR A 112 47.03 -9.61 -24.52
C THR A 112 46.85 -8.16 -24.94
N ASP A 113 47.77 -7.66 -25.77
CA ASP A 113 47.72 -6.32 -26.34
C ASP A 113 46.44 -6.18 -27.17
N SER A 114 45.58 -5.23 -26.80
CA SER A 114 44.24 -5.09 -27.38
C SER A 114 44.11 -3.81 -28.20
N ARG A 115 44.63 -2.69 -27.69
CA ARG A 115 44.55 -1.39 -28.39
C ARG A 115 45.61 -0.42 -27.91
N GLN A 116 46.05 0.45 -28.82
CA GLN A 116 46.90 1.58 -28.52
C GLN A 116 46.32 2.85 -29.11
N THR A 117 46.45 3.96 -28.39
CA THR A 117 45.98 5.28 -28.83
C THR A 117 46.96 6.35 -28.38
N THR A 118 47.14 7.38 -29.20
CA THR A 118 47.99 8.55 -28.94
C THR A 118 47.16 9.82 -29.11
N GLY A 119 47.29 10.79 -28.22
CA GLY A 119 46.62 12.10 -28.28
C GLY A 119 47.08 13.04 -27.17
N ASP A 120 47.18 14.34 -27.44
CA ASP A 120 47.57 15.42 -26.50
C ASP A 120 48.82 15.12 -25.65
N GLY A 121 49.91 14.65 -26.27
CA GLY A 121 51.16 14.33 -25.56
C GLY A 121 51.10 13.08 -24.66
N HIS A 122 50.01 12.31 -24.75
CA HIS A 122 49.81 11.08 -23.99
C HIS A 122 49.69 9.86 -24.92
N ARG A 123 50.11 8.72 -24.39
CA ARG A 123 50.01 7.40 -25.02
C ARG A 123 49.26 6.47 -24.08
N HIS A 124 48.34 5.67 -24.62
CA HIS A 124 47.56 4.72 -23.84
C HIS A 124 47.69 3.33 -24.44
N VAL A 125 47.98 2.36 -23.58
CA VAL A 125 48.05 0.95 -23.95
C VAL A 125 46.98 0.19 -23.17
N LEU A 126 46.05 -0.44 -23.89
CA LEU A 126 44.99 -1.28 -23.35
C LEU A 126 45.35 -2.75 -23.57
N TYR A 127 45.40 -3.50 -22.49
CA TYR A 127 45.54 -4.95 -22.48
C TYR A 127 44.20 -5.59 -22.10
N ARG A 128 43.76 -6.59 -22.88
CA ARG A 128 42.58 -7.40 -22.55
C ARG A 128 43.03 -8.65 -21.81
N GLN A 129 42.32 -9.01 -20.74
CA GLN A 129 42.55 -10.27 -20.03
C GLN A 129 42.00 -11.45 -20.85
N ASN A 130 42.81 -12.49 -20.99
CA ASN A 130 42.41 -13.79 -21.50
C ASN A 130 42.73 -14.86 -20.45
N TYR A 131 41.78 -15.76 -20.19
CA TYR A 131 41.98 -16.91 -19.31
C TYR A 131 41.94 -18.18 -20.15
N ARG A 132 43.06 -18.91 -20.20
CA ARG A 132 43.24 -20.13 -21.02
C ARG A 132 42.82 -19.95 -22.50
N GLY A 133 43.09 -18.78 -23.07
CA GLY A 133 42.77 -18.44 -24.46
C GLY A 133 41.38 -17.86 -24.69
N ILE A 134 40.52 -17.81 -23.66
CA ILE A 134 39.17 -17.23 -23.74
C ILE A 134 39.20 -15.79 -23.22
N PRO A 135 38.68 -14.80 -23.98
CA PRO A 135 38.64 -13.42 -23.51
C PRO A 135 37.69 -13.26 -22.32
N VAL A 136 38.15 -12.51 -21.31
CA VAL A 136 37.33 -12.11 -20.18
C VAL A 136 36.68 -10.77 -20.52
N GLU A 137 35.37 -10.76 -20.64
CA GLU A 137 34.58 -9.60 -21.02
C GLU A 137 34.61 -8.55 -19.89
N PHE A 138 34.73 -7.28 -20.26
CA PHE A 138 34.84 -6.13 -19.34
C PHE A 138 36.09 -6.12 -18.45
N ALA A 139 36.97 -7.12 -18.54
CA ALA A 139 38.22 -7.18 -17.80
C ALA A 139 39.44 -6.73 -18.64
N SER A 140 40.07 -5.64 -18.22
CA SER A 140 41.17 -5.02 -18.95
C SER A 140 42.13 -4.27 -18.04
N VAL A 141 43.37 -4.08 -18.51
CA VAL A 141 44.38 -3.25 -17.85
C VAL A 141 44.78 -2.14 -18.82
N LYS A 142 44.68 -0.89 -18.38
CA LYS A 142 45.04 0.31 -19.14
C LYS A 142 46.26 0.95 -18.50
N VAL A 143 47.27 1.26 -19.29
CA VAL A 143 48.47 2.00 -18.85
C VAL A 143 48.54 3.30 -19.64
N HIS A 144 48.69 4.40 -18.91
CA HIS A 144 48.79 5.76 -19.46
C HIS A 144 50.23 6.24 -19.33
N LEU A 145 50.82 6.69 -20.43
CA LEU A 145 52.19 7.17 -20.53
C LEU A 145 52.22 8.57 -21.14
N ASP A 146 53.29 9.31 -20.90
CA ASP A 146 53.62 10.52 -21.67
C ASP A 146 54.43 10.19 -22.94
N GLU A 147 54.82 11.22 -23.68
CA GLU A 147 55.64 11.08 -24.89
C GLU A 147 57.03 10.48 -24.63
N GLN A 148 57.59 10.66 -23.42
CA GLN A 148 58.92 10.20 -23.03
C GLN A 148 58.94 8.74 -22.55
N GLY A 149 57.76 8.14 -22.36
CA GLY A 149 57.62 6.75 -21.90
C GLY A 149 57.60 6.61 -20.38
N SER A 150 57.37 7.69 -19.62
CA SER A 150 57.03 7.58 -18.20
C SER A 150 55.58 7.18 -18.02
N VAL A 151 55.31 6.29 -17.06
CA VAL A 151 53.94 5.91 -16.70
C VAL A 151 53.35 7.00 -15.79
N LEU A 152 52.18 7.51 -16.17
CA LEU A 152 51.40 8.52 -15.46
C LEU A 152 50.28 7.89 -14.60
N GLY A 153 49.87 6.68 -14.95
CA GLY A 153 48.88 5.93 -14.21
C GLY A 153 48.48 4.63 -14.87
N ALA A 154 47.85 3.75 -14.09
CA ALA A 154 47.29 2.51 -14.57
C ALA A 154 45.89 2.29 -13.99
N HIS A 155 44.99 1.77 -14.81
CA HIS A 155 43.64 1.36 -14.41
C HIS A 155 43.46 -0.12 -14.71
N SER A 156 42.82 -0.85 -13.80
CA SER A 156 42.62 -2.29 -13.91
C SER A 156 41.18 -2.67 -13.56
N THR A 157 40.53 -3.41 -14.45
CA THR A 157 39.31 -4.18 -14.20
C THR A 157 39.59 -5.68 -14.28
N TYR A 158 40.85 -6.08 -14.03
CA TYR A 158 41.30 -7.47 -14.09
C TYR A 158 40.53 -8.35 -13.09
N GLU A 159 40.04 -9.49 -13.55
CA GLU A 159 39.30 -10.47 -12.73
C GLU A 159 40.27 -11.51 -12.14
N PRO A 160 40.54 -11.49 -10.82
CA PRO A 160 41.43 -12.45 -10.19
C PRO A 160 40.75 -13.81 -9.95
N ASP A 161 41.54 -14.81 -9.58
CA ASP A 161 41.08 -16.10 -9.03
C ASP A 161 40.06 -16.85 -9.92
N LEU A 162 40.15 -16.68 -11.25
CA LEU A 162 39.31 -17.40 -12.19
C LEU A 162 39.60 -18.91 -12.10
N ASN A 163 38.63 -19.67 -11.58
CA ASN A 163 38.65 -21.12 -11.53
C ASN A 163 37.33 -21.67 -12.10
N ILE A 164 37.18 -21.57 -13.42
CA ILE A 164 35.95 -21.93 -14.12
C ILE A 164 36.23 -22.92 -15.27
N PRO A 165 35.27 -23.80 -15.61
CA PRO A 165 35.34 -24.62 -16.81
C PRO A 165 35.44 -23.76 -18.07
N THR A 166 36.27 -24.19 -19.03
CA THR A 166 36.49 -23.48 -20.31
C THR A 166 35.94 -24.24 -21.51
N THR A 167 35.23 -25.36 -21.28
CA THR A 167 34.57 -26.14 -22.33
C THR A 167 33.07 -25.94 -22.22
N PRO A 168 32.39 -25.40 -23.25
CA PRO A 168 30.96 -25.17 -23.21
C PRO A 168 30.19 -26.50 -23.30
N ALA A 169 29.14 -26.67 -22.49
CA ALA A 169 28.22 -27.80 -22.63
C ALA A 169 27.12 -27.51 -23.67
N LEU A 170 26.83 -26.24 -23.93
CA LEU A 170 25.89 -25.78 -24.93
C LEU A 170 26.61 -25.40 -26.24
N ALA A 171 26.16 -25.92 -27.37
CA ALA A 171 26.67 -25.54 -28.68
C ALA A 171 26.32 -24.08 -29.05
N ALA A 172 27.19 -23.42 -29.82
CA ALA A 172 27.02 -22.03 -30.24
C ALA A 172 25.68 -21.80 -30.97
N GLU A 173 25.26 -22.73 -31.82
CA GLU A 173 24.00 -22.66 -32.59
C GLU A 173 22.76 -22.75 -31.68
N ALA A 174 22.87 -23.43 -30.53
CA ALA A 174 21.80 -23.47 -29.56
C ALA A 174 21.69 -22.13 -28.80
N ALA A 175 22.82 -21.52 -28.45
CA ALA A 175 22.85 -20.18 -27.86
C ALA A 175 22.32 -19.09 -28.81
N ALA A 176 22.67 -19.18 -30.11
CA ALA A 176 22.13 -18.28 -31.13
C ALA A 176 20.60 -18.39 -31.24
N ARG A 177 20.07 -19.63 -31.29
CA ARG A 177 18.61 -19.86 -31.32
C ARG A 177 17.91 -19.34 -30.07
N ALA A 178 18.49 -19.53 -28.88
CA ALA A 178 17.94 -18.98 -27.65
C ALA A 178 17.88 -17.44 -27.68
N ALA A 179 18.91 -16.78 -28.23
CA ALA A 179 18.92 -15.32 -28.40
C ALA A 179 17.90 -14.81 -29.43
N GLU A 180 17.68 -15.55 -30.52
CA GLU A 180 16.65 -15.24 -31.54
C GLU A 180 15.24 -15.38 -30.96
N LEU A 181 14.99 -16.43 -30.19
CA LEU A 181 13.72 -16.67 -29.52
C LEU A 181 13.40 -15.56 -28.51
N ASP A 182 14.36 -15.13 -27.69
CA ASP A 182 14.16 -14.10 -26.66
C ASP A 182 14.06 -12.67 -27.23
N SER A 183 14.59 -12.41 -28.43
CA SER A 183 14.56 -11.08 -29.08
C SER A 183 13.51 -10.93 -30.18
N HIS A 184 12.93 -12.05 -30.65
CA HIS A 184 12.19 -12.11 -31.92
C HIS A 184 12.99 -11.55 -33.12
N GLY A 185 14.32 -11.61 -33.04
CA GLY A 185 15.26 -11.09 -34.03
C GLY A 185 16.04 -12.20 -34.73
N LYS A 186 17.04 -11.80 -35.54
CA LYS A 186 17.93 -12.70 -36.27
C LYS A 186 19.38 -12.51 -35.85
N THR A 187 20.08 -13.60 -35.58
CA THR A 187 21.49 -13.58 -35.19
C THR A 187 22.36 -13.05 -36.33
N LEU A 188 23.35 -12.22 -35.99
CA LEU A 188 24.35 -11.67 -36.89
C LEU A 188 25.74 -12.26 -36.59
N GLY A 189 26.22 -13.11 -37.51
CA GLY A 189 27.51 -13.77 -37.39
C GLY A 189 27.52 -14.91 -36.36
N SER A 190 28.69 -15.52 -36.14
CA SER A 190 28.85 -16.63 -35.20
C SER A 190 28.97 -16.14 -33.76
N PRO A 191 28.34 -16.82 -32.77
CA PRO A 191 28.57 -16.55 -31.35
C PRO A 191 30.03 -16.66 -30.94
N GLU A 192 30.50 -15.74 -30.11
CA GLU A 192 31.86 -15.71 -29.59
C GLU A 192 31.89 -16.28 -28.16
N LEU A 193 32.79 -17.22 -27.86
CA LEU A 193 32.94 -17.75 -26.49
C LEU A 193 33.74 -16.74 -25.65
N VAL A 194 33.17 -16.34 -24.52
CA VAL A 194 33.75 -15.35 -23.59
C VAL A 194 33.60 -15.81 -22.14
N ILE A 195 34.33 -15.19 -21.23
CA ILE A 195 34.10 -15.30 -19.79
C ILE A 195 33.46 -13.99 -19.34
N LEU A 196 32.28 -14.04 -18.73
CA LEU A 196 31.56 -12.87 -18.24
C LEU A 196 31.57 -12.85 -16.70
N PRO A 197 32.25 -11.87 -16.07
CA PRO A 197 32.03 -11.56 -14.66
C PRO A 197 30.60 -11.04 -14.46
N VAL A 198 29.78 -11.72 -13.65
CA VAL A 198 28.40 -11.32 -13.37
C VAL A 198 28.30 -10.82 -11.94
N GLU A 199 27.92 -9.55 -11.76
CA GLU A 199 27.91 -8.90 -10.44
C GLU A 199 26.86 -9.49 -9.49
N THR A 200 25.67 -9.82 -10.00
CA THR A 200 24.56 -10.37 -9.22
C THR A 200 24.82 -11.77 -8.66
N THR A 201 25.65 -12.59 -9.32
CA THR A 201 26.02 -13.93 -8.84
C THR A 201 27.34 -13.92 -8.06
N GLY A 202 28.08 -12.80 -8.10
CA GLY A 202 29.42 -12.68 -7.52
C GLY A 202 30.45 -13.64 -8.13
N ARG A 203 30.19 -14.19 -9.32
CA ARG A 203 31.02 -15.21 -9.98
C ARG A 203 31.18 -14.93 -11.48
N ALA A 204 32.27 -15.42 -12.06
CA ALA A 204 32.47 -15.41 -13.50
C ALA A 204 31.84 -16.65 -14.15
N HIS A 205 31.21 -16.47 -15.32
CA HIS A 205 30.55 -17.52 -16.09
C HIS A 205 31.24 -17.70 -17.45
N LEU A 206 31.33 -18.94 -17.94
CA LEU A 206 31.61 -19.18 -19.35
C LEU A 206 30.34 -18.86 -20.15
N ALA A 207 30.42 -18.01 -21.17
CA ALA A 207 29.25 -17.48 -21.86
C ALA A 207 29.43 -17.37 -23.38
N TRP A 208 28.32 -17.51 -24.12
CA TRP A 208 28.21 -17.21 -25.53
C TRP A 208 27.77 -15.77 -25.74
N LYS A 209 28.60 -14.97 -26.41
CA LYS A 209 28.28 -13.61 -26.84
C LYS A 209 27.65 -13.62 -28.23
N VAL A 210 26.38 -13.23 -28.31
CA VAL A 210 25.58 -13.28 -29.55
C VAL A 210 25.16 -11.88 -29.97
N LYS A 211 25.27 -11.56 -31.26
CA LYS A 211 24.74 -10.31 -31.83
C LYS A 211 23.40 -10.62 -32.48
N VAL A 212 22.35 -9.87 -32.19
CA VAL A 212 21.02 -10.13 -32.76
C VAL A 212 20.40 -8.83 -33.27
N GLN A 213 19.84 -8.85 -34.47
CA GLN A 213 19.14 -7.71 -35.07
C GLN A 213 17.63 -7.94 -35.02
N SER A 214 16.88 -6.97 -34.50
CA SER A 214 15.42 -6.92 -34.56
C SER A 214 14.96 -5.54 -35.08
N PRO A 215 13.67 -5.36 -35.43
CA PRO A 215 13.13 -4.03 -35.72
C PRO A 215 13.35 -3.09 -34.52
N GLY A 216 13.94 -1.92 -34.74
CA GLY A 216 14.18 -0.92 -33.69
C GLY A 216 15.29 -1.24 -32.67
N ALA A 217 16.03 -2.35 -32.81
CA ALA A 217 17.09 -2.69 -31.86
C ALA A 217 18.22 -3.53 -32.47
N ALA A 218 19.44 -3.33 -31.96
CA ALA A 218 20.63 -4.09 -32.32
C ALA A 218 21.22 -4.73 -31.05
N TRP A 219 20.74 -5.90 -30.69
CA TRP A 219 21.05 -6.54 -29.40
C TRP A 219 22.44 -7.17 -29.34
N ARG A 220 23.00 -7.14 -28.13
CA ARG A 220 24.15 -7.91 -27.67
C ARG A 220 23.71 -8.79 -26.51
N TYR A 221 23.81 -10.10 -26.68
CA TYR A 221 23.44 -11.11 -25.69
C TYR A 221 24.67 -11.81 -25.13
N TYR A 222 24.57 -12.22 -23.86
CA TYR A 222 25.49 -13.13 -23.20
C TYR A 222 24.66 -14.25 -22.57
N LEU A 223 24.82 -15.48 -23.06
CA LEU A 223 24.13 -16.66 -22.57
C LEU A 223 25.11 -17.58 -21.87
N ASP A 224 24.73 -18.16 -20.73
CA ASP A 224 25.55 -19.13 -20.03
C ASP A 224 25.84 -20.31 -20.96
N ALA A 225 27.13 -20.62 -21.16
CA ALA A 225 27.58 -21.61 -22.11
C ALA A 225 27.39 -23.05 -21.59
N MET A 226 26.92 -23.22 -20.36
CA MET A 226 26.57 -24.50 -19.77
C MET A 226 25.06 -24.76 -19.82
N THR A 227 24.25 -23.74 -19.56
CA THR A 227 22.79 -23.90 -19.38
C THR A 227 21.94 -23.27 -20.48
N GLY A 228 22.47 -22.29 -21.23
CA GLY A 228 21.71 -21.48 -22.19
C GLY A 228 20.87 -20.37 -21.58
N GLN A 229 20.98 -20.16 -20.26
CA GLN A 229 20.33 -19.05 -19.59
C GLN A 229 20.88 -17.70 -20.08
N VAL A 230 20.01 -16.72 -20.34
CA VAL A 230 20.46 -15.34 -20.62
C VAL A 230 21.02 -14.73 -19.33
N LEU A 231 22.34 -14.47 -19.33
CA LEU A 231 23.05 -13.84 -18.20
C LEU A 231 22.93 -12.31 -18.26
N PHE A 232 22.98 -11.75 -19.48
CA PHE A 232 22.95 -10.31 -19.72
C PHE A 232 22.60 -10.03 -21.18
N ARG A 233 21.82 -8.98 -21.47
CA ARG A 233 21.70 -8.40 -22.82
C ARG A 233 21.62 -6.87 -22.79
N TYR A 234 22.03 -6.22 -23.88
CA TYR A 234 21.86 -4.78 -24.07
C TYR A 234 21.58 -4.41 -25.53
N ASN A 235 20.82 -3.33 -25.75
CA ASN A 235 20.58 -2.78 -27.07
C ASN A 235 21.74 -1.86 -27.47
N ASN A 236 22.38 -2.14 -28.60
CA ASN A 236 23.51 -1.42 -29.17
C ASN A 236 23.09 -0.40 -30.26
N LEU A 237 21.77 -0.23 -30.49
CA LEU A 237 21.22 0.80 -31.37
C LEU A 237 21.21 2.17 -30.67
N ARG A 238 21.52 3.23 -31.41
CA ARG A 238 21.52 4.61 -30.91
C ARG A 238 20.54 5.45 -31.71
N PHE A 239 19.60 6.13 -31.05
CA PHE A 239 18.60 6.98 -31.70
C PHE A 239 19.04 8.45 -31.75
N ALA A 240 18.73 9.13 -32.85
CA ALA A 240 18.77 10.59 -32.94
C ALA A 240 17.38 11.16 -32.63
N CYS A 241 17.29 12.17 -31.77
CA CYS A 241 16.05 12.88 -31.51
C CYS A 241 15.68 13.71 -32.75
N LEU A 242 14.43 13.60 -33.22
CA LEU A 242 13.92 14.45 -34.31
C LEU A 242 13.28 15.73 -33.79
N THR A 243 12.70 15.69 -32.59
CA THR A 243 12.20 16.87 -31.87
C THR A 243 12.67 16.76 -30.42
N SER A 244 13.24 17.81 -29.86
CA SER A 244 13.71 17.80 -28.48
C SER A 244 13.67 19.19 -27.85
N GLY A 245 13.73 19.25 -26.53
CA GLY A 245 13.74 20.51 -25.82
C GLY A 245 13.77 20.28 -24.32
N THR A 246 13.63 21.38 -23.59
CA THR A 246 13.55 21.38 -22.13
C THR A 246 12.23 22.00 -21.67
N VAL A 247 11.66 21.45 -20.62
CA VAL A 247 10.46 21.96 -19.97
C VAL A 247 10.80 22.21 -18.51
N ASP A 248 10.75 23.48 -18.14
CA ASP A 248 11.00 23.95 -16.79
C ASP A 248 9.79 24.76 -16.30
N GLY A 249 9.74 25.16 -15.03
CA GLY A 249 8.70 26.02 -14.49
C GLY A 249 9.25 26.92 -13.39
N MET A 250 8.65 28.11 -13.26
CA MET A 250 8.98 29.07 -12.20
C MET A 250 8.16 28.77 -10.95
N VAL A 251 8.77 28.12 -9.96
CA VAL A 251 8.12 27.58 -8.75
C VAL A 251 8.77 28.09 -7.47
N TYR A 252 8.07 27.98 -6.34
CA TYR A 252 8.71 28.09 -5.03
C TYR A 252 9.30 26.72 -4.65
N ASP A 253 10.50 26.68 -4.06
CA ASP A 253 11.09 25.40 -3.63
C ASP A 253 10.38 24.81 -2.41
N VAL A 254 9.87 25.69 -1.57
CA VAL A 254 9.13 25.37 -0.35
C VAL A 254 7.96 26.31 -0.24
N ASP A 255 8.23 27.60 -0.11
CA ASP A 255 7.20 28.63 0.00
C ASP A 255 7.78 30.05 -0.23
N PRO A 256 6.94 31.08 -0.41
CA PRO A 256 7.36 32.46 -0.63
C PRO A 256 8.04 33.15 0.57
N SER A 257 7.82 32.67 1.80
CA SER A 257 8.43 33.23 3.02
C SER A 257 9.88 32.79 3.22
N THR A 258 10.23 31.58 2.74
CA THR A 258 11.54 30.97 2.96
C THR A 258 12.50 31.09 1.78
N THR A 259 12.01 31.38 0.57
CA THR A 259 12.83 31.46 -0.66
C THR A 259 12.61 32.80 -1.40
N PRO A 260 13.66 33.56 -1.77
CA PRO A 260 13.51 34.85 -2.44
C PRO A 260 13.02 34.70 -3.88
N GLY A 261 11.69 34.68 -4.05
CA GLY A 261 11.01 34.63 -5.34
C GLY A 261 11.02 33.23 -5.99
N PRO A 262 10.22 33.04 -7.04
CA PRO A 262 10.18 31.77 -7.75
C PRO A 262 11.50 31.50 -8.47
N VAL A 263 11.89 30.22 -8.51
CA VAL A 263 13.11 29.72 -9.13
C VAL A 263 12.76 28.76 -10.28
N GLY A 264 13.60 28.74 -11.31
CA GLY A 264 13.43 27.81 -12.43
C GLY A 264 13.77 26.39 -12.02
N ARG A 265 12.80 25.48 -12.04
CA ARG A 265 12.97 24.05 -11.78
C ARG A 265 12.57 23.21 -12.99
N HIS A 266 13.25 22.09 -13.18
CA HIS A 266 12.92 21.16 -14.24
C HIS A 266 11.60 20.47 -13.94
N PHE A 267 10.76 20.29 -14.97
CA PHE A 267 9.52 19.55 -14.84
C PHE A 267 9.75 18.12 -15.32
N ASN A 268 9.69 17.17 -14.39
CA ASN A 268 9.63 15.74 -14.71
C ASN A 268 8.19 15.33 -14.98
N HIS A 269 8.03 14.22 -15.70
CA HIS A 269 6.74 13.57 -15.90
C HIS A 269 5.69 14.40 -16.66
N GLN A 270 6.07 15.46 -17.35
CA GLN A 270 5.14 16.20 -18.21
C GLN A 270 5.03 15.53 -19.57
N TYR A 271 3.79 15.37 -20.06
CA TYR A 271 3.55 14.97 -21.43
C TYR A 271 3.75 16.12 -22.42
N VAL A 272 4.51 15.82 -23.46
CA VAL A 272 4.83 16.70 -24.58
C VAL A 272 4.31 16.04 -25.85
N TYR A 273 3.28 16.61 -26.47
CA TYR A 273 2.69 16.10 -27.70
C TYR A 273 3.40 16.71 -28.91
N ILE A 274 3.79 15.88 -29.89
CA ILE A 274 4.62 16.28 -31.04
C ILE A 274 3.86 16.03 -32.34
N GLY A 275 3.53 17.10 -33.06
CA GLY A 275 2.88 17.11 -34.38
C GLY A 275 1.43 16.65 -34.40
N SER A 276 1.03 15.75 -33.49
CA SER A 276 -0.33 15.23 -33.34
C SER A 276 -0.60 14.79 -31.91
N ASN A 277 -1.86 14.48 -31.60
CA ASN A 277 -2.25 13.91 -30.29
C ASN A 277 -1.84 12.43 -30.11
N ALA A 278 -1.39 11.76 -31.17
CA ALA A 278 -1.02 10.34 -31.14
C ALA A 278 0.44 10.12 -30.72
N THR A 279 1.27 11.16 -30.73
CA THR A 279 2.69 11.06 -30.38
C THR A 279 2.98 11.95 -29.18
N ARG A 280 3.13 11.33 -28.02
CA ARG A 280 3.55 11.99 -26.78
C ARG A 280 4.87 11.42 -26.26
N VAL A 281 5.68 12.28 -25.67
CA VAL A 281 6.87 11.90 -24.89
C VAL A 281 6.79 12.51 -23.50
N GLU A 282 7.53 11.94 -22.57
CA GLU A 282 7.58 12.37 -21.18
C GLU A 282 8.89 13.13 -20.91
N THR A 283 8.82 14.24 -20.19
CA THR A 283 9.99 14.98 -19.72
C THR A 283 10.67 14.25 -18.58
N ARG A 284 12.00 14.27 -18.56
CA ARG A 284 12.82 13.67 -17.49
C ARG A 284 14.08 14.47 -17.27
N GLU A 285 14.57 14.50 -16.05
CA GLU A 285 15.79 15.21 -15.69
C GLU A 285 16.96 14.85 -16.62
N ASP A 286 17.52 15.90 -17.18
CA ASP A 286 18.83 16.14 -17.76
C ASP A 286 20.04 15.64 -16.94
N ALA A 287 20.48 14.37 -16.94
CA ALA A 287 21.68 14.01 -16.16
C ALA A 287 22.94 14.84 -16.50
N THR A 288 22.97 15.49 -17.67
CA THR A 288 24.06 16.40 -18.08
C THR A 288 23.75 17.87 -17.79
N SER A 289 22.53 18.32 -18.05
CA SER A 289 22.11 19.73 -17.96
C SER A 289 21.35 20.12 -16.69
N GLY A 290 20.80 19.15 -15.95
CA GLY A 290 19.88 19.35 -14.83
C GLY A 290 18.47 19.86 -15.22
N GLN A 291 18.15 19.91 -16.51
CA GLN A 291 16.89 20.47 -17.05
C GLN A 291 15.84 19.41 -17.39
N GLY A 292 14.57 19.78 -17.54
CA GLY A 292 13.47 18.84 -17.83
C GLY A 292 13.46 18.42 -19.30
N TYR A 293 14.32 17.48 -19.70
CA TYR A 293 14.56 17.17 -21.10
C TYR A 293 13.56 16.18 -21.69
N PHE A 294 13.12 16.43 -22.92
CA PHE A 294 12.38 15.46 -23.73
C PHE A 294 13.06 15.22 -25.09
N CYS A 295 12.91 13.99 -25.59
CA CYS A 295 13.42 13.55 -26.88
C CYS A 295 12.36 12.70 -27.60
N GLY A 296 11.82 13.25 -28.69
CA GLY A 296 10.85 12.59 -29.55
C GLY A 296 11.44 12.11 -30.86
N THR A 297 10.83 11.04 -31.39
CA THR A 297 11.17 10.44 -32.69
C THR A 297 10.29 10.96 -33.84
N ALA A 298 9.32 11.83 -33.55
CA ALA A 298 8.52 12.52 -34.55
C ALA A 298 9.04 13.95 -34.81
N THR A 299 8.66 14.51 -35.96
CA THR A 299 8.86 15.93 -36.30
C THR A 299 7.53 16.66 -36.14
N GLY A 300 7.57 17.93 -35.76
CA GLY A 300 6.39 18.79 -35.73
C GLY A 300 6.33 19.73 -34.52
N LYS A 301 5.26 20.55 -34.50
CA LYS A 301 4.98 21.49 -33.41
C LYS A 301 4.70 20.75 -32.11
N VAL A 302 5.06 21.39 -31.01
CA VAL A 302 4.87 20.89 -29.66
C VAL A 302 3.64 21.54 -29.05
N VAL A 303 2.77 20.72 -28.45
CA VAL A 303 1.65 21.16 -27.63
C VAL A 303 1.78 20.51 -26.26
N MET A 304 1.56 21.29 -25.21
CA MET A 304 1.66 20.82 -23.84
C MET A 304 0.62 21.48 -22.92
N SER A 305 0.38 20.78 -21.82
CA SER A 305 -0.41 21.20 -20.66
C SER A 305 0.28 20.63 -19.42
N LEU A 306 -0.12 21.07 -18.22
CA LEU A 306 0.36 20.52 -16.96
C LEU A 306 -0.30 19.17 -16.66
N GLN A 307 0.00 18.19 -17.52
CA GLN A 307 -0.56 16.85 -17.54
C GLN A 307 0.55 15.82 -17.74
N GLY A 308 0.42 14.66 -17.10
CA GLY A 308 1.45 13.63 -17.04
C GLY A 308 0.91 12.23 -16.73
N PRO A 309 1.80 11.23 -16.54
CA PRO A 309 1.42 9.87 -16.17
C PRO A 309 0.93 9.75 -14.73
N PHE A 310 1.29 10.70 -13.84
CA PHE A 310 1.04 10.59 -12.39
C PHE A 310 0.17 11.71 -11.83
N VAL A 311 0.26 12.91 -12.40
CA VAL A 311 -0.46 14.08 -11.93
C VAL A 311 -0.99 14.84 -13.14
N ASN A 312 -2.27 15.20 -13.07
CA ASN A 312 -2.89 16.17 -13.96
C ASN A 312 -3.36 17.35 -13.13
N VAL A 313 -2.95 18.56 -13.51
CA VAL A 313 -3.37 19.79 -12.83
C VAL A 313 -4.35 20.54 -13.69
N ALA A 314 -5.42 20.99 -13.05
CA ALA A 314 -6.41 21.88 -13.63
C ALA A 314 -6.82 22.94 -12.62
N GLN A 315 -7.68 23.86 -13.04
CA GLN A 315 -8.12 24.95 -12.19
C GLN A 315 -9.60 25.25 -12.34
N PHE A 316 -10.17 25.81 -11.28
CA PHE A 316 -11.60 25.92 -11.09
C PHE A 316 -12.18 27.24 -11.64
N THR A 317 -11.38 28.26 -11.94
CA THR A 317 -11.91 29.59 -12.34
C THR A 317 -11.95 29.83 -13.86
N GLY A 318 -11.47 28.89 -14.67
CA GLY A 318 -11.40 29.04 -16.13
C GLY A 318 -10.60 27.93 -16.83
N PRO A 319 -10.06 28.18 -18.04
CA PRO A 319 -9.22 27.21 -18.74
C PRO A 319 -7.87 27.04 -18.04
N SER A 320 -7.33 25.82 -18.10
CA SER A 320 -6.02 25.49 -17.51
C SER A 320 -4.83 25.95 -18.33
N ALA A 321 -3.67 26.01 -17.67
CA ALA A 321 -2.37 26.31 -18.27
C ALA A 321 -2.11 25.48 -19.54
N HIS A 322 -1.70 26.16 -20.61
CA HIS A 322 -1.39 25.52 -21.88
C HIS A 322 -0.33 26.27 -22.68
N PHE A 323 0.43 25.52 -23.47
CA PHE A 323 1.42 26.07 -24.37
C PHE A 323 1.41 25.33 -25.72
N ASP A 324 1.64 26.08 -26.79
CA ASP A 324 2.01 25.57 -28.10
C ASP A 324 3.07 26.45 -28.76
N ASN A 325 4.06 25.82 -29.41
CA ASN A 325 5.26 26.51 -29.91
C ASN A 325 5.09 27.12 -31.33
N GLY A 326 3.86 27.38 -31.80
CA GLY A 326 3.63 27.83 -33.17
C GLY A 326 2.28 28.54 -33.37
N SER A 327 1.90 28.74 -34.64
CA SER A 327 0.62 29.35 -35.08
C SER A 327 -0.60 28.44 -34.89
N GLY A 328 -0.80 27.83 -33.72
CA GLY A 328 -2.02 27.08 -33.45
C GLY A 328 -3.27 27.94 -33.66
N ALA A 329 -4.25 27.44 -34.41
CA ALA A 329 -5.53 28.12 -34.64
C ALA A 329 -6.64 27.44 -33.84
N TRP A 330 -7.26 28.20 -32.94
CA TRP A 330 -8.47 27.81 -32.22
C TRP A 330 -9.70 28.04 -33.09
N SER A 331 -10.51 27.00 -33.27
CA SER A 331 -11.82 27.05 -33.92
C SER A 331 -12.89 26.52 -32.97
N SER A 332 -14.17 26.82 -33.23
CA SER A 332 -15.28 26.34 -32.41
C SER A 332 -16.20 25.43 -33.20
N VAL A 333 -16.81 24.46 -32.53
CA VAL A 333 -17.71 23.46 -33.09
C VAL A 333 -18.84 23.18 -32.11
N ALA A 334 -20.07 23.03 -32.61
CA ALA A 334 -21.22 22.67 -31.79
C ALA A 334 -21.06 21.24 -31.26
N THR A 335 -21.16 21.07 -29.94
CA THR A 335 -20.99 19.80 -29.24
C THR A 335 -22.08 19.65 -28.16
N PRO A 336 -23.37 19.75 -28.55
CA PRO A 336 -24.47 19.74 -27.60
C PRO A 336 -24.52 18.41 -26.83
N VAL A 337 -24.20 18.44 -25.54
CA VAL A 337 -24.24 17.31 -24.62
C VAL A 337 -24.76 17.82 -23.28
N ALA A 338 -25.73 17.15 -22.67
CA ALA A 338 -26.33 17.56 -21.41
C ALA A 338 -26.60 16.34 -20.51
N SER A 339 -26.54 16.55 -19.20
CA SER A 339 -27.08 15.59 -18.22
C SER A 339 -28.61 15.73 -18.09
N PRO A 340 -29.30 14.79 -17.44
CA PRO A 340 -30.68 15.01 -16.99
C PRO A 340 -30.75 16.19 -16.01
N HIS A 341 -31.88 16.89 -16.04
CA HIS A 341 -32.17 18.08 -15.23
C HIS A 341 -33.52 17.90 -14.49
N PRO A 342 -33.54 17.64 -13.17
CA PRO A 342 -32.38 17.31 -12.32
C PRO A 342 -31.81 15.92 -12.63
N TYR A 343 -30.56 15.66 -12.23
CA TYR A 343 -29.97 14.31 -12.32
C TYR A 343 -30.38 13.42 -11.12
N PRO A 344 -30.39 12.08 -11.26
CA PRO A 344 -30.80 11.17 -10.18
C PRO A 344 -29.71 10.95 -9.13
N ASN A 345 -30.10 10.60 -7.90
CA ASN A 345 -29.19 10.25 -6.80
C ASN A 345 -28.60 8.86 -6.99
N SER A 346 -27.47 8.60 -6.33
CA SER A 346 -26.78 7.30 -6.31
C SER A 346 -26.52 6.77 -7.73
N SER A 347 -26.09 7.66 -8.63
CA SER A 347 -25.98 7.37 -10.06
C SER A 347 -24.62 7.76 -10.62
N VAL A 348 -24.22 7.10 -11.71
CA VAL A 348 -23.05 7.47 -12.51
C VAL A 348 -23.52 7.68 -13.94
N LEU A 349 -23.46 8.93 -14.42
CA LEU A 349 -23.91 9.34 -15.74
C LEU A 349 -22.70 9.67 -16.61
N VAL A 350 -22.54 8.97 -17.73
CA VAL A 350 -21.41 9.17 -18.66
C VAL A 350 -21.89 9.70 -20.00
N SER A 351 -21.33 10.84 -20.41
CA SER A 351 -21.52 11.42 -21.74
C SER A 351 -20.21 11.44 -22.52
N THR A 352 -20.27 11.46 -23.85
CA THR A 352 -19.08 11.51 -24.71
C THR A 352 -19.16 12.64 -25.72
N ILE A 353 -18.09 13.43 -25.82
CA ILE A 353 -17.88 14.39 -26.90
C ILE A 353 -16.84 13.82 -27.84
N ASP A 354 -17.18 13.68 -29.12
CA ASP A 354 -16.32 13.10 -30.17
C ASP A 354 -16.16 14.08 -31.35
N LEU A 355 -14.96 14.63 -31.48
CA LEU A 355 -14.57 15.55 -32.55
C LEU A 355 -13.96 14.85 -33.76
N THR A 356 -13.91 13.51 -33.79
CA THR A 356 -13.22 12.75 -34.86
C THR A 356 -13.74 13.10 -36.25
N VAL A 357 -15.06 13.32 -36.39
CA VAL A 357 -15.71 13.69 -37.66
C VAL A 357 -15.75 15.20 -37.85
N ALA A 358 -16.12 15.96 -36.83
CA ALA A 358 -16.37 17.41 -36.95
C ALA A 358 -15.08 18.25 -36.97
N ALA A 359 -14.00 17.76 -36.36
CA ALA A 359 -12.69 18.41 -36.34
C ALA A 359 -11.56 17.36 -36.43
N PRO A 360 -11.38 16.70 -37.60
CA PRO A 360 -10.43 15.60 -37.76
C PRO A 360 -8.96 16.01 -37.57
N ALA A 361 -8.65 17.31 -37.65
CA ALA A 361 -7.31 17.85 -37.42
C ALA A 361 -7.08 18.35 -35.97
N ALA A 362 -8.07 18.20 -35.08
CA ALA A 362 -7.94 18.63 -33.69
C ALA A 362 -6.84 17.84 -32.97
N VAL A 363 -5.94 18.57 -32.31
CA VAL A 363 -4.90 17.99 -31.44
C VAL A 363 -5.30 18.06 -29.97
N LYS A 364 -6.07 19.08 -29.60
CA LYS A 364 -6.56 19.34 -28.25
C LYS A 364 -7.88 20.09 -28.35
N PHE A 365 -8.78 19.87 -27.41
CA PHE A 365 -10.05 20.59 -27.37
C PHE A 365 -10.46 20.99 -25.96
N LEU A 366 -11.32 21.99 -25.89
CA LEU A 366 -11.66 22.78 -24.73
C LEU A 366 -13.19 22.88 -24.68
N PRO A 367 -13.87 22.12 -23.80
CA PRO A 367 -15.33 22.17 -23.71
C PRO A 367 -15.77 23.50 -23.09
N PHE A 368 -16.88 24.05 -23.59
CA PHE A 368 -17.57 25.18 -22.97
C PHE A 368 -18.92 24.73 -22.44
N PHE A 369 -19.03 24.75 -21.12
CA PHE A 369 -20.25 24.52 -20.38
C PHE A 369 -21.08 25.80 -20.47
N SER A 370 -22.28 25.71 -21.03
CA SER A 370 -23.26 26.81 -21.06
C SER A 370 -24.02 26.94 -19.75
N SER A 371 -24.12 25.84 -18.99
CA SER A 371 -24.66 25.79 -17.64
C SER A 371 -23.92 24.70 -16.85
N PHE A 372 -23.80 24.88 -15.54
CA PHE A 372 -23.18 23.90 -14.65
C PHE A 372 -23.62 24.11 -13.21
N ARG A 373 -24.26 23.09 -12.65
CA ARG A 373 -24.70 22.98 -11.26
C ARG A 373 -24.69 21.50 -10.86
N VAL A 374 -23.56 21.03 -10.36
CA VAL A 374 -23.34 19.63 -9.94
C VAL A 374 -22.79 19.67 -8.52
N GLY A 375 -23.51 19.12 -7.56
CA GLY A 375 -23.15 19.23 -6.14
C GLY A 375 -23.25 20.66 -5.60
N GLY A 376 -22.79 20.83 -4.37
CA GLY A 376 -22.99 22.05 -3.59
C GLY A 376 -21.77 22.45 -2.78
N PHE A 377 -21.48 23.76 -2.80
CA PHE A 377 -20.56 24.41 -1.87
C PHE A 377 -21.33 25.45 -1.07
N SER A 378 -21.12 25.44 0.24
CA SER A 378 -21.50 26.51 1.15
C SER A 378 -20.43 27.61 1.18
N GLY A 379 -20.77 28.72 1.84
CA GLY A 379 -19.80 29.72 2.27
C GLY A 379 -19.99 31.12 1.72
N SER A 380 -19.43 32.08 2.44
CA SER A 380 -19.30 33.48 2.03
C SER A 380 -17.82 33.86 1.98
N ALA A 381 -17.51 35.05 1.45
CA ALA A 381 -16.13 35.55 1.47
C ALA A 381 -15.55 35.64 2.90
N THR A 382 -16.40 35.83 3.90
CA THR A 382 -16.02 36.08 5.31
C THR A 382 -15.99 34.85 6.22
N GLU A 383 -16.78 33.82 5.93
CA GLU A 383 -16.93 32.65 6.82
C GLU A 383 -16.20 31.40 6.31
N GLY A 384 -15.70 31.44 5.08
CA GLY A 384 -15.19 30.25 4.39
C GLY A 384 -16.30 29.34 3.89
N GLY A 385 -15.98 28.52 2.91
CA GLY A 385 -16.91 27.58 2.29
C GLY A 385 -16.46 26.13 2.42
N ASP A 386 -17.45 25.24 2.55
CA ASP A 386 -17.27 23.78 2.64
C ASP A 386 -18.22 23.06 1.68
N ILE A 387 -17.92 21.82 1.32
CA ILE A 387 -18.76 20.97 0.47
C ILE A 387 -20.04 20.60 1.22
N THR A 388 -21.20 21.01 0.69
CA THR A 388 -22.51 20.64 1.22
C THR A 388 -23.12 19.43 0.53
N ASP A 389 -22.66 19.16 -0.68
CA ASP A 389 -23.09 18.02 -1.49
C ASP A 389 -21.95 17.66 -2.46
N ASP A 390 -21.32 16.51 -2.23
CA ASP A 390 -20.11 16.08 -2.92
C ASP A 390 -20.40 15.36 -4.24
N ASP A 391 -21.43 15.78 -4.96
CA ASP A 391 -21.63 15.35 -6.35
C ASP A 391 -20.62 16.05 -7.25
N GLN A 392 -19.87 15.29 -8.04
CA GLN A 392 -18.85 15.85 -8.94
C GLN A 392 -18.97 15.37 -10.38
N MET A 393 -18.45 16.19 -11.29
CA MET A 393 -18.30 15.91 -12.70
C MET A 393 -16.82 15.82 -13.09
N THR A 394 -16.38 14.65 -13.54
CA THR A 394 -15.01 14.36 -13.94
C THR A 394 -14.89 14.34 -15.46
N LEU A 395 -13.85 15.01 -15.97
CA LEU A 395 -13.43 14.94 -17.36
C LEU A 395 -12.39 13.84 -17.54
N TYR A 396 -12.62 12.93 -18.48
CA TYR A 396 -11.65 11.92 -18.90
C TYR A 396 -11.20 12.16 -20.34
N ASN A 397 -9.94 11.87 -20.62
CA ASN A 397 -9.42 11.87 -21.99
C ASN A 397 -9.83 10.61 -22.76
N GLN A 398 -9.40 10.51 -24.01
CA GLN A 398 -9.69 9.36 -24.90
C GLN A 398 -9.08 8.01 -24.45
N TYR A 399 -8.27 8.00 -23.39
CA TYR A 399 -7.64 6.83 -22.78
C TYR A 399 -8.21 6.52 -21.39
N ASP A 400 -9.33 7.14 -21.03
CA ASP A 400 -9.96 7.03 -19.70
C ASP A 400 -9.04 7.46 -18.54
N GLU A 401 -8.06 8.34 -18.81
CA GLU A 401 -7.26 9.03 -17.79
C GLU A 401 -8.02 10.30 -17.35
N PRO A 402 -8.21 10.52 -16.03
CA PRO A 402 -8.92 11.70 -15.53
C PRO A 402 -8.09 12.96 -15.76
N VAL A 403 -8.74 14.07 -16.10
CA VAL A 403 -8.12 15.34 -16.51
C VAL A 403 -8.46 16.48 -15.55
N ALA A 404 -9.72 16.57 -15.11
CA ALA A 404 -10.21 17.62 -14.21
C ALA A 404 -11.50 17.17 -13.53
N ASN A 405 -11.76 17.69 -12.32
CA ASN A 405 -12.99 17.45 -11.56
C ASN A 405 -13.67 18.79 -11.25
N TYR A 406 -14.99 18.85 -11.36
CA TYR A 406 -15.77 20.05 -11.13
C TYR A 406 -17.00 19.77 -10.29
N ILE A 407 -17.37 20.76 -9.47
CA ILE A 407 -18.42 20.71 -8.45
C ILE A 407 -18.94 22.13 -8.22
N GLY A 408 -20.13 22.27 -7.64
CA GLY A 408 -20.81 23.52 -7.33
C GLY A 408 -21.54 24.15 -8.51
N ASN A 409 -22.06 25.36 -8.29
CA ASN A 409 -22.70 26.18 -9.32
C ASN A 409 -21.69 27.10 -9.99
N ARG A 410 -21.37 26.85 -11.25
CA ARG A 410 -20.37 27.60 -12.02
C ARG A 410 -20.95 28.44 -13.16
N GLY A 411 -22.25 28.29 -13.45
CA GLY A 411 -22.85 28.91 -14.63
C GLY A 411 -22.11 28.51 -15.91
N ALA A 412 -21.77 29.48 -16.76
CA ALA A 412 -21.09 29.23 -18.02
C ALA A 412 -19.56 29.41 -17.92
N PHE A 413 -18.78 28.40 -18.30
CA PHE A 413 -17.31 28.45 -18.22
C PHE A 413 -16.61 27.53 -19.24
N ARG A 414 -15.31 27.77 -19.47
CA ARG A 414 -14.42 26.86 -20.23
C ARG A 414 -13.63 25.99 -19.27
N ALA A 415 -13.69 24.67 -19.47
CA ALA A 415 -13.05 23.71 -18.57
C ALA A 415 -11.56 23.47 -18.90
N ALA A 416 -10.94 22.44 -18.34
CA ALA A 416 -9.61 22.01 -18.70
C ALA A 416 -9.57 21.50 -20.16
N ALA A 417 -8.45 21.76 -20.83
CA ALA A 417 -8.25 21.28 -22.19
C ALA A 417 -7.88 19.78 -22.17
N VAL A 418 -8.55 19.01 -23.02
CA VAL A 418 -8.32 17.56 -23.18
C VAL A 418 -7.55 17.33 -24.47
N HIS A 419 -6.36 16.73 -24.37
CA HIS A 419 -5.60 16.29 -25.54
C HIS A 419 -6.28 15.09 -26.19
N GLY A 420 -6.35 15.08 -27.52
CA GLY A 420 -7.10 14.06 -28.25
C GLY A 420 -8.27 14.65 -29.04
N LYS A 421 -9.16 13.76 -29.47
CA LYS A 421 -10.41 14.12 -30.19
C LYS A 421 -11.66 13.63 -29.47
N LYS A 422 -11.50 12.87 -28.39
CA LYS A 422 -12.60 12.30 -27.60
C LYS A 422 -12.39 12.62 -26.14
N MET A 423 -13.49 12.86 -25.43
CA MET A 423 -13.51 12.99 -23.98
C MET A 423 -14.80 12.38 -23.45
N HIS A 424 -14.70 11.89 -22.22
CA HIS A 424 -15.85 11.41 -21.46
C HIS A 424 -16.11 12.38 -20.29
N LEU A 425 -17.38 12.65 -20.03
CA LEU A 425 -17.85 13.43 -18.90
C LEU A 425 -18.60 12.48 -17.99
N ALA A 426 -18.11 12.23 -16.78
CA ALA A 426 -18.79 11.39 -15.80
C ALA A 426 -19.29 12.25 -14.64
N LEU A 427 -20.61 12.30 -14.43
CA LEU A 427 -21.23 12.86 -13.23
C LEU A 427 -21.52 11.71 -12.28
N MET A 428 -20.99 11.75 -11.07
CA MET A 428 -21.28 10.78 -10.02
C MET A 428 -22.07 11.47 -8.90
N SER A 429 -23.14 10.84 -8.44
CA SER A 429 -24.01 11.39 -7.40
C SER A 429 -24.15 10.48 -6.20
N ASN A 430 -24.20 11.07 -5.00
CA ASN A 430 -24.37 10.38 -3.73
C ASN A 430 -25.87 10.19 -3.38
N GLU A 431 -26.22 9.78 -2.15
CA GLU A 431 -27.61 9.51 -1.75
C GLU A 431 -28.45 10.77 -1.47
N SER A 432 -27.80 11.93 -1.30
CA SER A 432 -28.39 13.23 -1.00
C SER A 432 -28.11 14.25 -2.13
N GLY A 433 -28.88 15.33 -2.19
CA GLY A 433 -28.70 16.39 -3.22
C GLY A 433 -29.27 16.02 -4.60
N GLN A 434 -30.00 16.95 -5.23
CA GLN A 434 -30.34 16.89 -6.66
C GLN A 434 -30.22 18.28 -7.24
N GLU A 435 -29.39 18.41 -8.27
CA GLU A 435 -29.12 19.69 -8.91
C GLU A 435 -29.36 19.65 -10.42
N ASP A 436 -29.29 20.82 -11.06
CA ASP A 436 -29.56 21.03 -12.50
C ASP A 436 -28.40 20.60 -13.42
N GLY A 437 -27.54 19.69 -12.99
CA GLY A 437 -26.53 19.04 -13.82
C GLY A 437 -25.64 19.97 -14.67
N TYR A 438 -25.40 19.61 -15.93
CA TYR A 438 -24.58 20.40 -16.85
C TYR A 438 -25.13 20.41 -18.29
N ASP A 439 -24.86 21.50 -19.01
CA ASP A 439 -25.02 21.60 -20.46
C ASP A 439 -23.71 22.04 -21.12
N VAL A 440 -23.26 21.31 -22.13
CA VAL A 440 -22.18 21.69 -23.05
C VAL A 440 -22.81 22.09 -24.37
N ALA A 441 -22.56 23.31 -24.84
CA ALA A 441 -23.15 23.81 -26.09
C ALA A 441 -22.18 23.77 -27.26
N VAL A 442 -20.96 24.26 -27.01
CA VAL A 442 -19.92 24.46 -28.01
C VAL A 442 -18.60 24.02 -27.41
N SER A 443 -17.72 23.41 -28.20
CA SER A 443 -16.34 23.16 -27.81
C SER A 443 -15.42 23.95 -28.74
N SER A 444 -14.30 24.40 -28.20
CA SER A 444 -13.21 24.94 -29.02
C SER A 444 -12.14 23.88 -29.21
N PHE A 445 -11.48 23.85 -30.37
CA PHE A 445 -10.40 22.91 -30.64
C PHE A 445 -9.21 23.61 -31.30
N LEU A 446 -8.03 23.13 -30.98
CA LEU A 446 -6.77 23.59 -31.54
C LEU A 446 -6.41 22.77 -32.78
N THR A 447 -6.08 23.46 -33.86
CA THR A 447 -5.44 22.87 -35.05
C THR A 447 -4.08 23.49 -35.28
N LEU A 448 -3.13 22.67 -35.72
CA LEU A 448 -1.80 23.15 -36.09
C LEU A 448 -1.85 23.56 -37.57
N THR A 449 -1.67 24.85 -37.88
CA THR A 449 -1.91 25.40 -39.23
C THR A 449 -0.79 25.15 -40.25
N ASP A 450 0.39 24.70 -39.80
CA ASP A 450 1.54 24.47 -40.69
C ASP A 450 2.05 23.03 -40.53
N ALA A 451 2.34 22.38 -41.66
CA ALA A 451 3.06 21.11 -41.70
C ALA A 451 4.56 21.39 -41.59
N ASP A 452 5.08 21.54 -40.37
CA ASP A 452 6.49 21.88 -40.21
C ASP A 452 7.39 20.63 -40.25
N THR A 453 8.16 20.50 -41.33
CA THR A 453 9.14 19.43 -41.56
C THR A 453 10.48 19.66 -40.85
N GLN A 454 10.61 20.70 -40.03
CA GLN A 454 11.87 21.05 -39.37
C GLN A 454 12.07 20.34 -38.02
N LEU A 455 13.35 20.05 -37.72
CA LEU A 455 13.82 19.63 -36.40
C LEU A 455 13.55 20.78 -35.41
N ALA A 456 12.45 20.71 -34.66
CA ALA A 456 12.09 21.74 -33.72
C ALA A 456 12.84 21.50 -32.40
N ASN A 457 13.82 22.36 -32.10
CA ASN A 457 14.21 22.57 -30.71
C ASN A 457 13.11 23.41 -30.07
N SER A 458 12.47 22.90 -29.02
CA SER A 458 11.28 23.53 -28.44
C SER A 458 11.30 23.44 -26.93
N SER A 459 12.01 24.39 -26.34
CA SER A 459 12.05 24.57 -24.89
C SER A 459 10.98 25.54 -24.43
N HIS A 460 10.41 25.31 -23.25
CA HIS A 460 9.43 26.18 -22.61
C HIS A 460 9.67 26.24 -21.10
N THR A 461 9.42 27.39 -20.50
CA THR A 461 9.43 27.57 -19.05
C THR A 461 8.06 28.09 -18.65
N TRP A 462 7.32 27.31 -17.87
CA TRP A 462 6.01 27.71 -17.36
C TRP A 462 6.14 28.92 -16.45
N VAL A 463 5.42 29.98 -16.78
CA VAL A 463 5.34 31.23 -16.03
C VAL A 463 3.87 31.58 -15.76
N PRO A 464 3.57 32.46 -14.79
CA PRO A 464 2.18 32.82 -14.49
C PRO A 464 1.40 33.31 -15.71
N ALA A 465 2.06 33.96 -16.68
CA ALA A 465 1.42 34.44 -17.91
C ALA A 465 0.83 33.31 -18.79
N ASP A 466 1.20 32.04 -18.55
CA ASP A 466 0.65 30.88 -19.24
C ASP A 466 -0.66 30.37 -18.61
N THR A 467 -1.05 30.89 -17.44
CA THR A 467 -2.29 30.52 -16.72
C THR A 467 -3.39 31.56 -16.95
N SER A 468 -4.66 31.15 -16.89
CA SER A 468 -5.78 32.03 -17.26
C SER A 468 -6.02 33.20 -16.30
N ASN A 469 -5.59 33.06 -15.05
CA ASN A 469 -5.69 34.07 -13.99
C ASN A 469 -4.35 34.78 -13.73
N SER A 470 -3.28 34.44 -14.46
CA SER A 470 -1.93 34.97 -14.23
C SER A 470 -1.34 34.61 -12.86
N LEU A 471 -1.77 33.49 -12.29
CA LEU A 471 -1.35 32.95 -10.98
C LEU A 471 -0.45 31.71 -11.13
N ARG A 472 0.18 31.28 -10.04
CA ARG A 472 1.19 30.18 -10.05
C ARG A 472 0.65 28.84 -9.59
N SER A 473 -0.54 28.79 -9.04
CA SER A 473 -1.11 27.60 -8.40
C SER A 473 -0.99 26.33 -9.24
N GLU A 474 -1.36 26.39 -10.52
CA GLU A 474 -1.25 25.19 -11.38
C GLU A 474 0.21 24.73 -11.55
N ILE A 475 1.15 25.67 -11.66
CA ILE A 475 2.58 25.42 -11.90
C ILE A 475 3.23 24.81 -10.65
N ASN A 476 2.96 25.36 -9.47
CA ASN A 476 3.46 24.84 -8.19
C ASN A 476 2.90 23.44 -7.90
N LEU A 477 1.60 23.23 -8.05
CA LEU A 477 0.98 21.92 -7.85
C LEU A 477 1.60 20.86 -8.77
N PHE A 478 1.78 21.17 -10.05
CA PHE A 478 2.33 20.17 -10.99
C PHE A 478 3.75 19.76 -10.61
N TYR A 479 4.58 20.71 -10.20
CA TYR A 479 5.95 20.45 -9.76
C TYR A 479 5.98 19.63 -8.46
N HIS A 480 5.31 20.10 -7.41
CA HIS A 480 5.39 19.53 -6.06
C HIS A 480 4.77 18.14 -5.97
N LEU A 481 3.63 17.90 -6.62
CA LEU A 481 2.99 16.58 -6.60
C LEU A 481 3.84 15.53 -7.34
N ASN A 482 4.49 15.91 -8.45
CA ASN A 482 5.45 15.01 -9.13
C ASN A 482 6.75 14.83 -8.33
N LEU A 483 7.22 15.86 -7.61
CA LEU A 483 8.36 15.73 -6.71
C LEU A 483 8.05 14.75 -5.56
N MET A 484 6.83 14.81 -5.03
CA MET A 484 6.37 13.88 -3.99
C MET A 484 6.21 12.45 -4.52
N HIS A 485 5.74 12.30 -5.76
CA HIS A 485 5.78 11.02 -6.47
C HIS A 485 7.21 10.47 -6.54
N ASP A 486 8.17 11.26 -7.05
CA ASP A 486 9.57 10.85 -7.16
C ASP A 486 10.19 10.47 -5.81
N TYR A 487 9.83 11.16 -4.73
CA TYR A 487 10.32 10.85 -3.39
C TYR A 487 9.93 9.44 -2.94
N PHE A 488 8.66 9.02 -3.09
CA PHE A 488 8.23 7.68 -2.68
C PHE A 488 8.68 6.56 -3.65
N PHE A 489 8.73 6.86 -4.95
CA PHE A 489 9.02 5.87 -5.99
C PHE A 489 10.52 5.73 -6.30
N GLY A 490 11.32 6.76 -5.99
CA GLY A 490 12.77 6.79 -6.20
C GLY A 490 13.57 6.64 -4.92
N ASP A 491 13.30 7.49 -3.91
CA ASP A 491 14.18 7.68 -2.75
C ASP A 491 13.86 6.74 -1.58
N VAL A 492 12.62 6.76 -1.09
CA VAL A 492 12.16 5.77 -0.09
C VAL A 492 12.08 4.37 -0.73
N ASN A 493 11.89 4.32 -2.06
CA ASN A 493 11.90 3.15 -2.95
C ASN A 493 10.89 2.05 -2.55
N LYS A 494 9.61 2.43 -2.47
CA LYS A 494 8.53 1.57 -1.93
C LYS A 494 7.37 1.30 -2.90
N SER A 495 7.61 1.59 -4.18
CA SER A 495 6.65 1.64 -5.29
C SER A 495 5.75 0.42 -5.50
N SER A 496 6.10 -0.78 -4.99
CA SER A 496 5.25 -1.96 -5.16
C SER A 496 4.02 -1.97 -4.25
N ALA A 497 3.99 -1.14 -3.20
CA ALA A 497 2.91 -1.14 -2.22
C ALA A 497 1.76 -0.17 -2.54
N ALA A 498 2.02 0.89 -3.31
CA ALA A 498 1.04 1.92 -3.66
C ALA A 498 0.95 2.08 -5.19
N PRO A 499 0.19 1.23 -5.90
CA PRO A 499 0.18 1.24 -7.37
C PRO A 499 -0.54 2.48 -7.92
N VAL A 500 0.23 3.46 -8.41
CA VAL A 500 -0.29 4.60 -9.18
C VAL A 500 -0.43 4.16 -10.64
N VAL A 501 -1.66 3.82 -11.04
CA VAL A 501 -1.98 3.28 -12.38
C VAL A 501 -2.56 4.32 -13.34
N ARG A 502 -3.02 5.46 -12.81
CA ARG A 502 -3.58 6.61 -13.54
C ARG A 502 -3.15 7.89 -12.83
N PRO A 503 -3.16 9.05 -13.51
CA PRO A 503 -2.85 10.30 -12.87
C PRO A 503 -3.92 10.71 -11.86
N VAL A 504 -3.52 11.25 -10.71
CA VAL A 504 -4.42 11.96 -9.79
C VAL A 504 -4.70 13.37 -10.33
N VAL A 505 -5.93 13.84 -10.18
CA VAL A 505 -6.32 15.20 -10.57
C VAL A 505 -6.13 16.15 -9.39
N ALA A 506 -5.40 17.24 -9.60
CA ALA A 506 -5.31 18.34 -8.64
C ALA A 506 -5.98 19.60 -9.20
N MET A 507 -6.99 20.11 -8.49
CA MET A 507 -7.72 21.32 -8.83
C MET A 507 -7.23 22.49 -7.98
N ALA A 508 -6.71 23.52 -8.64
CA ALA A 508 -6.45 24.83 -8.03
C ALA A 508 -7.71 25.71 -8.00
N HIS A 509 -7.76 26.64 -7.04
CA HIS A 509 -8.77 27.69 -6.92
C HIS A 509 -10.20 27.20 -6.66
N VAL A 510 -10.35 26.07 -5.98
CA VAL A 510 -11.66 25.48 -5.66
C VAL A 510 -12.47 26.41 -4.74
N GLY A 511 -13.77 26.60 -4.99
CA GLY A 511 -14.58 27.55 -4.23
C GLY A 511 -15.90 27.98 -4.89
N PRO A 512 -16.54 29.08 -4.41
CA PRO A 512 -15.89 30.27 -3.85
C PRO A 512 -15.48 30.16 -2.38
N ASN A 513 -14.29 30.69 -2.04
CA ASN A 513 -13.77 30.84 -0.68
C ASN A 513 -13.61 29.54 0.10
N MET A 514 -13.21 28.44 -0.56
CA MET A 514 -12.84 27.23 0.15
C MET A 514 -11.54 27.50 0.91
N ILE A 515 -11.61 27.51 2.23
CA ILE A 515 -10.48 27.84 3.11
C ILE A 515 -9.76 26.55 3.52
N ASN A 516 -9.48 25.69 2.54
CA ASN A 516 -8.82 24.42 2.82
C ASN A 516 -8.10 23.86 1.59
N ALA A 517 -7.26 22.85 1.84
CA ALA A 517 -6.83 21.87 0.85
C ALA A 517 -7.13 20.48 1.39
N PHE A 518 -7.48 19.53 0.53
CA PHE A 518 -7.72 18.15 0.95
C PHE A 518 -7.60 17.16 -0.23
N TYR A 519 -7.28 15.91 0.10
CA TYR A 519 -7.51 14.75 -0.75
C TYR A 519 -8.91 14.17 -0.53
N ASN A 520 -9.65 13.91 -1.61
CA ASN A 520 -10.95 13.25 -1.56
C ASN A 520 -10.82 11.80 -2.11
N PRO A 521 -11.01 10.79 -1.24
CA PRO A 521 -10.88 9.38 -1.62
C PRO A 521 -12.01 8.86 -2.52
N ASP A 522 -13.21 9.47 -2.48
CA ASP A 522 -14.38 9.00 -3.25
C ASP A 522 -14.23 9.31 -4.75
N TYR A 523 -13.56 10.41 -5.07
CA TYR A 523 -13.33 10.87 -6.45
C TYR A 523 -11.87 10.76 -6.91
N ASP A 524 -10.98 10.36 -6.01
CA ASP A 524 -9.54 10.22 -6.25
C ASP A 524 -8.91 11.51 -6.80
N ASN A 525 -9.19 12.63 -6.12
CA ASN A 525 -8.74 13.97 -6.52
C ASN A 525 -8.29 14.83 -5.33
N LEU A 526 -7.53 15.88 -5.64
CA LEU A 526 -6.95 16.83 -4.70
C LEU A 526 -7.54 18.20 -4.96
N PHE A 527 -8.12 18.84 -3.95
CA PHE A 527 -8.69 20.18 -4.05
C PHE A 527 -7.87 21.18 -3.24
N PHE A 528 -7.56 22.31 -3.86
CA PHE A 528 -6.85 23.42 -3.25
C PHE A 528 -7.67 24.69 -3.44
N GLY A 529 -8.13 25.26 -2.33
CA GLY A 529 -9.00 26.43 -2.35
C GLY A 529 -8.24 27.75 -2.40
N ASP A 530 -9.00 28.83 -2.49
CA ASP A 530 -8.50 30.19 -2.37
C ASP A 530 -9.28 30.95 -1.28
N VAL A 531 -8.60 31.89 -0.63
CA VAL A 531 -9.22 32.79 0.35
C VAL A 531 -9.22 34.21 -0.22
N SER A 532 -10.35 34.67 -0.78
CA SER A 532 -10.41 35.96 -1.48
C SER A 532 -10.11 37.20 -0.60
N GLN A 533 -10.15 37.05 0.73
CA GLN A 533 -9.86 38.10 1.70
C GLN A 533 -8.40 38.16 2.14
N LEU A 534 -7.61 37.11 1.87
CA LEU A 534 -6.19 37.05 2.20
C LEU A 534 -5.36 37.23 0.92
N SER A 535 -4.30 38.03 1.02
CA SER A 535 -3.38 38.28 -0.10
C SER A 535 -2.04 37.62 0.17
N PRO A 536 -1.51 36.80 -0.77
CA PRO A 536 -2.10 36.44 -2.06
C PRO A 536 -3.18 35.35 -1.95
N SER A 537 -3.99 35.16 -3.01
CA SER A 537 -5.08 34.19 -3.08
C SER A 537 -4.63 32.72 -3.09
N ASP A 538 -3.35 32.45 -3.40
CA ASP A 538 -2.83 31.12 -3.76
C ASP A 538 -2.18 30.37 -2.57
N LEU A 539 -2.51 30.77 -1.33
CA LEU A 539 -1.79 30.40 -0.10
C LEU A 539 -1.47 28.91 0.01
N PHE A 540 -2.47 28.05 -0.20
CA PHE A 540 -2.31 26.59 -0.06
C PHE A 540 -1.47 25.98 -1.19
N THR A 541 -1.54 26.54 -2.39
CA THR A 541 -0.79 26.03 -3.56
C THR A 541 0.65 26.52 -3.62
N ASP A 542 0.94 27.68 -3.00
CA ASP A 542 2.28 28.24 -2.90
C ASP A 542 3.08 27.68 -1.72
N ASP A 543 2.43 27.02 -0.75
CA ASP A 543 3.08 26.29 0.35
C ASP A 543 3.23 24.80 0.00
N ALA A 544 4.45 24.41 -0.37
CA ALA A 544 4.78 23.04 -0.74
C ALA A 544 4.44 22.04 0.36
N THR A 545 4.49 22.44 1.64
CA THR A 545 4.19 21.55 2.75
C THR A 545 2.72 21.10 2.74
N VAL A 546 1.82 21.94 2.22
CA VAL A 546 0.40 21.60 2.05
C VAL A 546 0.22 20.65 0.87
N SER A 547 0.73 21.01 -0.31
CA SER A 547 0.60 20.13 -1.50
C SER A 547 1.24 18.74 -1.31
N HIS A 548 2.36 18.66 -0.60
CA HIS A 548 2.99 17.38 -0.27
C HIS A 548 2.14 16.58 0.75
N HIS A 549 1.56 17.24 1.75
CA HIS A 549 0.67 16.62 2.75
C HIS A 549 -0.54 15.96 2.06
N GLU A 550 -1.24 16.68 1.18
CA GLU A 550 -2.39 16.12 0.45
C GLU A 550 -2.01 14.94 -0.47
N TYR A 551 -0.85 15.01 -1.13
CA TYR A 551 -0.37 13.89 -1.94
C TYR A 551 -0.06 12.65 -1.10
N VAL A 552 0.36 12.82 0.15
CA VAL A 552 0.59 11.68 1.06
C VAL A 552 -0.73 11.01 1.41
N HIS A 553 -1.81 11.75 1.67
CA HIS A 553 -3.15 11.15 1.82
C HIS A 553 -3.54 10.32 0.60
N TYR A 554 -3.39 10.88 -0.62
CA TYR A 554 -3.60 10.13 -1.85
C TYR A 554 -2.80 8.83 -1.90
N LEU A 555 -1.52 8.85 -1.52
CA LEU A 555 -0.67 7.67 -1.53
C LEU A 555 -1.08 6.64 -0.47
N VAL A 556 -1.37 7.09 0.75
CA VAL A 556 -1.81 6.23 1.87
C VAL A 556 -3.07 5.48 1.46
N GLU A 557 -4.05 6.16 0.85
CA GLU A 557 -5.29 5.56 0.35
C GLU A 557 -5.04 4.43 -0.68
N LYS A 558 -3.95 4.48 -1.46
CA LYS A 558 -3.60 3.39 -2.39
C LYS A 558 -3.00 2.15 -1.71
N ILE A 559 -2.59 2.29 -0.46
CA ILE A 559 -2.04 1.21 0.37
C ILE A 559 -3.15 0.66 1.26
N TRP A 560 -3.85 1.56 1.94
CA TRP A 560 -4.80 1.28 3.00
C TRP A 560 -5.88 2.36 3.06
N PRO A 561 -7.18 2.01 3.12
CA PRO A 561 -8.24 3.00 3.23
C PRO A 561 -8.05 3.87 4.48
N ILE A 562 -8.07 5.19 4.29
CA ILE A 562 -7.91 6.16 5.37
C ILE A 562 -9.12 6.09 6.30
N GLN A 563 -8.87 6.10 7.60
CA GLN A 563 -9.88 6.21 8.64
C GLN A 563 -9.78 7.60 9.28
N ASN A 564 -10.77 8.47 9.08
CA ASN A 564 -10.70 9.87 9.55
C ASN A 564 -11.23 10.06 10.99
N PHE A 565 -10.88 9.15 11.91
CA PHE A 565 -11.26 9.27 13.32
C PHE A 565 -10.27 8.54 14.22
N GLY A 566 -10.24 8.92 15.50
CA GLY A 566 -9.44 8.26 16.52
C GLY A 566 -7.93 8.27 16.21
N GLN A 567 -7.21 7.30 16.77
CA GLN A 567 -5.77 7.18 16.55
C GLN A 567 -5.42 6.86 15.08
N ALA A 568 -6.25 6.09 14.38
CA ALA A 568 -6.04 5.78 12.97
C ALA A 568 -6.04 7.04 12.07
N GLY A 569 -6.95 7.98 12.33
CA GLY A 569 -6.96 9.28 11.65
C GLY A 569 -5.78 10.16 12.02
N ALA A 570 -5.44 10.22 13.31
CA ALA A 570 -4.25 10.93 13.77
C ALA A 570 -2.93 10.36 13.21
N ILE A 571 -2.87 9.04 12.96
CA ILE A 571 -1.76 8.38 12.24
C ILE A 571 -1.72 8.86 10.79
N SER A 572 -2.86 8.90 10.10
CA SER A 572 -2.94 9.37 8.70
C SER A 572 -2.42 10.80 8.57
N GLU A 573 -2.95 11.72 9.38
CA GLU A 573 -2.53 13.12 9.45
C GLU A 573 -1.04 13.24 9.81
N GLY A 574 -0.60 12.52 10.86
CA GLY A 574 0.77 12.62 11.34
C GLY A 574 1.79 12.00 10.38
N PHE A 575 1.37 11.01 9.59
CA PHE A 575 2.15 10.42 8.50
C PHE A 575 2.26 11.38 7.32
N ALA A 576 1.18 12.08 6.96
CA ALA A 576 1.17 13.13 5.93
C ALA A 576 2.08 14.29 6.31
N ASP A 577 1.99 14.77 7.55
CA ASP A 577 2.92 15.75 8.11
C ASP A 577 4.38 15.27 8.08
N TYR A 578 4.65 14.05 8.55
CA TYR A 578 6.02 13.52 8.59
C TYR A 578 6.64 13.46 7.19
N PHE A 579 5.92 12.98 6.18
CA PHE A 579 6.46 12.83 4.83
C PHE A 579 6.48 14.14 4.03
N SER A 580 5.55 15.05 4.29
CA SER A 580 5.64 16.42 3.82
C SER A 580 6.92 17.09 4.34
N ALA A 581 7.14 17.01 5.65
CA ALA A 581 8.33 17.53 6.32
C ALA A 581 9.63 16.85 5.84
N SER A 582 9.65 15.52 5.76
CA SER A 582 10.85 14.75 5.43
C SER A 582 11.30 14.93 3.98
N SER A 583 10.34 15.10 3.05
CA SER A 583 10.61 15.32 1.62
C SER A 583 11.21 16.70 1.32
N LEU A 584 10.86 17.70 2.14
CA LEU A 584 11.38 19.06 2.05
C LEU A 584 12.58 19.32 2.99
N ASP A 585 12.93 18.32 3.81
CA ASP A 585 13.93 18.38 4.89
C ASP A 585 13.70 19.56 5.87
N ARG A 586 12.44 19.77 6.24
CA ARG A 586 12.00 20.85 7.14
C ARG A 586 10.93 20.33 8.08
N SER A 587 11.00 20.70 9.36
CA SER A 587 10.08 20.22 10.39
C SER A 587 8.78 21.02 10.50
N SER A 588 8.71 22.21 9.90
CA SER A 588 7.58 23.12 10.01
C SER A 588 6.60 22.92 8.85
N ILE A 589 5.30 22.83 9.16
CA ILE A 589 4.19 22.67 8.20
C ILE A 589 3.35 23.97 8.18
N GLY A 590 2.92 24.38 7.00
CA GLY A 590 1.98 25.51 6.81
C GLY A 590 2.53 26.87 7.22
N SER A 591 3.85 27.07 7.16
CA SER A 591 4.50 28.31 7.63
C SER A 591 4.03 29.52 6.82
N TYR A 592 3.91 29.37 5.52
CA TYR A 592 3.49 30.46 4.65
C TYR A 592 2.01 30.76 4.82
N VAL A 593 1.19 29.70 4.90
CA VAL A 593 -0.24 29.82 5.19
C VAL A 593 -0.45 30.63 6.48
N CYS A 594 0.23 30.30 7.58
CA CYS A 594 0.09 31.04 8.84
C CYS A 594 0.64 32.47 8.79
N SER A 595 1.69 32.72 8.00
CA SER A 595 2.26 34.07 7.85
C SER A 595 1.29 35.11 7.29
N SER A 596 0.21 34.67 6.62
CA SER A 596 -0.87 35.52 6.11
C SER A 596 -1.84 36.01 7.19
N GLY A 597 -1.69 35.56 8.45
CA GLY A 597 -2.64 35.78 9.54
C GLY A 597 -3.73 34.70 9.63
N PHE A 598 -3.71 33.71 8.74
CA PHE A 598 -4.69 32.62 8.68
C PHE A 598 -4.83 31.85 10.01
N CYS A 599 -3.71 31.52 10.64
CA CYS A 599 -3.68 30.68 11.84
C CYS A 599 -3.92 31.46 13.14
N GLY A 600 -4.31 32.74 13.06
CA GLY A 600 -4.50 33.62 14.19
C GLY A 600 -3.26 34.40 14.62
N ASP A 601 -3.48 35.44 15.43
CA ASP A 601 -2.44 36.37 15.86
C ASP A 601 -1.33 35.67 16.65
N GLY A 602 -0.08 35.82 16.18
CA GLY A 602 1.11 35.28 16.84
C GLY A 602 1.44 33.83 16.50
N VAL A 603 0.67 33.18 15.61
CA VAL A 603 0.95 31.82 15.13
C VAL A 603 1.76 31.89 13.82
N SER A 604 3.00 31.45 13.85
CA SER A 604 3.92 31.54 12.69
C SER A 604 4.01 30.27 11.86
N VAL A 605 3.55 29.13 12.37
CA VAL A 605 3.57 27.80 11.72
C VAL A 605 2.33 27.04 12.15
N LEU A 606 1.77 26.21 11.27
CA LEU A 606 0.57 25.44 11.60
C LEU A 606 0.94 24.31 12.56
N ARG A 607 1.98 23.54 12.20
CA ARG A 607 2.54 22.46 13.04
C ARG A 607 4.05 22.46 12.96
N GLU A 608 4.70 22.13 14.07
CA GLU A 608 6.16 22.05 14.19
C GLU A 608 6.56 20.69 14.78
N LEU A 609 7.14 19.85 13.93
CA LEU A 609 7.47 18.46 14.24
C LEU A 609 8.79 18.31 14.99
N ASP A 610 9.65 19.32 15.07
CA ASP A 610 10.89 19.22 15.84
C ASP A 610 10.65 19.58 17.30
N SER A 611 10.67 18.56 18.18
CA SER A 611 10.48 18.75 19.62
C SER A 611 11.54 19.66 20.25
N VAL A 612 12.71 19.82 19.62
CA VAL A 612 13.74 20.77 20.07
C VAL A 612 13.33 22.22 19.80
N ARG A 613 12.49 22.48 18.79
CA ARG A 613 12.04 23.82 18.41
C ARG A 613 10.76 24.25 19.12
N ASN A 614 9.83 23.33 19.37
CA ASN A 614 8.50 23.64 19.91
C ASN A 614 8.14 22.87 21.20
N GLY A 615 9.15 22.27 21.84
CA GLY A 615 8.96 21.42 23.03
C GLY A 615 8.34 20.07 22.71
N VAL A 616 8.52 19.12 23.64
CA VAL A 616 7.94 17.78 23.56
C VAL A 616 6.44 17.86 23.84
N LYS A 617 5.63 17.46 22.88
CA LYS A 617 4.18 17.25 23.01
C LYS A 617 3.94 15.85 23.54
N VAL A 618 3.14 15.74 24.59
CA VAL A 618 2.86 14.46 25.27
C VAL A 618 1.36 14.20 25.25
N LEU A 619 0.98 13.06 24.71
CA LEU A 619 -0.39 12.57 24.74
C LEU A 619 -0.77 12.20 26.18
N SER A 620 -1.93 12.69 26.61
CA SER A 620 -2.50 12.49 27.94
C SER A 620 -4.00 12.73 27.91
N ALA A 621 -4.71 12.33 28.97
CA ALA A 621 -6.16 12.50 29.03
C ALA A 621 -6.65 13.95 28.87
N GLY A 622 -5.82 14.94 29.24
CA GLY A 622 -6.14 16.37 29.10
C GLY A 622 -5.59 17.03 27.84
N THR A 623 -4.87 16.29 26.98
CA THR A 623 -4.27 16.81 25.75
C THR A 623 -4.82 16.18 24.47
N TRP A 624 -5.59 15.10 24.58
CA TRP A 624 -6.36 14.55 23.46
C TRP A 624 -7.58 15.41 23.18
N ALA A 625 -7.69 15.90 21.95
CA ALA A 625 -8.84 16.66 21.48
C ALA A 625 -9.94 15.77 20.92
N GLY A 626 -9.62 14.56 20.44
CA GLY A 626 -10.59 13.81 19.64
C GLY A 626 -10.82 14.43 18.28
N GLU A 627 -9.81 15.16 17.80
CA GLU A 627 -9.76 15.82 16.50
C GLU A 627 -8.43 15.41 15.88
N ILE A 628 -8.52 14.75 14.72
CA ILE A 628 -7.39 14.00 14.15
C ILE A 628 -6.18 14.88 13.82
N HIS A 629 -6.38 16.15 13.46
CA HIS A 629 -5.30 17.07 13.12
C HIS A 629 -4.58 17.57 14.37
N ASP A 630 -5.32 17.92 15.42
CA ASP A 630 -4.76 18.32 16.73
C ASP A 630 -4.02 17.17 17.40
N ASP A 631 -4.53 15.94 17.25
CA ASP A 631 -3.98 14.75 17.90
C ASP A 631 -2.81 14.12 17.12
N SER A 632 -2.69 14.41 15.83
CA SER A 632 -1.60 13.89 14.97
C SER A 632 -0.19 14.31 15.42
N ILE A 633 -0.09 15.45 16.12
CA ILE A 633 1.20 16.07 16.46
C ILE A 633 2.05 15.22 17.39
N PHE A 634 1.44 14.45 18.29
CA PHE A 634 2.17 13.57 19.21
C PHE A 634 2.92 12.49 18.43
N PHE A 635 2.26 11.94 17.41
CA PHE A 635 2.79 10.91 16.54
C PHE A 635 3.82 11.47 15.55
N SER A 636 3.50 12.54 14.81
CA SER A 636 4.42 13.12 13.83
C SER A 636 5.71 13.65 14.47
N GLN A 637 5.63 14.22 15.68
CA GLN A 637 6.81 14.63 16.45
C GLN A 637 7.64 13.43 16.93
N ALA A 638 7.01 12.32 17.35
CA ALA A 638 7.72 11.09 17.69
C ALA A 638 8.51 10.52 16.50
N LEU A 639 7.89 10.51 15.31
CA LEU A 639 8.55 10.06 14.08
C LEU A 639 9.71 10.98 13.69
N TRP A 640 9.52 12.30 13.82
CA TRP A 640 10.57 13.27 13.54
C TRP A 640 11.74 13.16 14.51
N ASP A 641 11.48 12.90 15.79
CA ASP A 641 12.50 12.67 16.81
C ASP A 641 13.33 11.41 16.49
N ILE A 642 12.69 10.34 16.02
CA ILE A 642 13.38 9.16 15.47
C ILE A 642 14.27 9.57 14.29
N ARG A 643 13.75 10.35 13.33
CA ARG A 643 14.51 10.82 12.16
C ARG A 643 15.74 11.63 12.56
N ARG A 644 15.57 12.60 13.45
CA ARG A 644 16.66 13.43 14.00
C ARG A 644 17.74 12.56 14.64
N ASP A 645 17.35 11.63 15.51
CA ASP A 645 18.29 10.73 16.17
C ASP A 645 19.01 9.81 15.18
N ARG A 646 18.32 9.29 14.16
CA ARG A 646 18.96 8.46 13.12
C ARG A 646 19.96 9.28 12.30
N ILE A 647 19.65 10.53 11.97
CA ILE A 647 20.59 11.43 11.28
C ILE A 647 21.84 11.69 12.13
N GLN A 648 21.67 11.94 13.42
CA GLN A 648 22.79 12.17 14.33
C GLN A 648 23.70 10.93 14.47
N ASN A 649 23.12 9.72 14.51
CA ASN A 649 23.86 8.48 14.78
C ASN A 649 24.40 7.78 13.52
N LEU A 650 23.71 7.89 12.38
CA LEU A 650 24.04 7.18 11.14
C LEU A 650 24.59 8.10 10.03
N GLY A 651 24.60 9.42 10.28
CA GLY A 651 24.87 10.44 9.29
C GLY A 651 23.66 10.73 8.41
N TYR A 652 23.61 11.92 7.82
CA TYR A 652 22.42 12.45 7.13
C TYR A 652 21.78 11.47 6.12
N ALA A 653 22.56 10.96 5.16
CA ALA A 653 22.03 10.09 4.11
C ALA A 653 21.46 8.75 4.62
N ASN A 654 22.18 8.06 5.52
CA ASN A 654 21.70 6.79 6.07
C ASN A 654 20.62 7.00 7.13
N GLY A 655 20.72 8.07 7.92
CA GLY A 655 19.78 8.38 8.99
C GLY A 655 18.40 8.68 8.46
N ARG A 656 18.29 9.55 7.44
CA ARG A 656 17.01 9.82 6.77
C ARG A 656 16.45 8.57 6.10
N SER A 657 17.27 7.83 5.34
CA SER A 657 16.83 6.61 4.64
C SER A 657 16.39 5.52 5.62
N CYS A 658 17.03 5.46 6.79
CA CYS A 658 16.61 4.57 7.87
C CYS A 658 15.24 4.98 8.41
N ALA A 659 15.07 6.22 8.85
CA ALA A 659 13.81 6.68 9.45
C ALA A 659 12.65 6.63 8.45
N ASP A 660 12.79 7.26 7.28
CA ASP A 660 11.77 7.31 6.22
C ASP A 660 11.41 5.88 5.78
N GLY A 661 12.42 5.01 5.68
CA GLY A 661 12.24 3.60 5.34
C GLY A 661 11.53 2.78 6.41
N LEU A 662 11.78 3.05 7.70
CA LEU A 662 11.11 2.42 8.83
C LEU A 662 9.63 2.85 8.85
N VAL A 663 9.38 4.15 8.87
CA VAL A 663 8.03 4.74 8.93
C VAL A 663 7.16 4.23 7.78
N PHE A 664 7.65 4.30 6.53
CA PHE A 664 6.86 3.83 5.39
C PHE A 664 6.56 2.33 5.47
N GLN A 665 7.55 1.50 5.82
CA GLN A 665 7.35 0.05 5.89
C GLN A 665 6.39 -0.35 7.00
N SER A 666 6.34 0.43 8.09
CA SER A 666 5.40 0.19 9.18
C SER A 666 3.95 0.40 8.77
N LEU A 667 3.67 1.36 7.87
CA LEU A 667 2.33 1.53 7.31
C LEU A 667 1.81 0.28 6.59
N LEU A 668 2.72 -0.56 6.04
CA LEU A 668 2.34 -1.80 5.35
C LEU A 668 1.82 -2.90 6.29
N PHE A 669 1.87 -2.65 7.61
CA PHE A 669 1.23 -3.49 8.63
C PHE A 669 -0.19 -3.00 8.97
N PHE A 670 -0.65 -1.92 8.32
CA PHE A 670 -1.97 -1.32 8.50
C PHE A 670 -2.29 -0.99 9.97
N PRO A 671 -1.40 -0.26 10.66
CA PRO A 671 -1.60 0.08 12.07
C PRO A 671 -2.79 1.03 12.25
N GLU A 672 -3.66 0.71 13.20
CA GLU A 672 -4.86 1.49 13.52
C GLU A 672 -4.74 2.17 14.89
N SER A 673 -3.70 1.84 15.66
CA SER A 673 -3.32 2.54 16.89
C SER A 673 -1.84 2.93 16.91
N PHE A 674 -1.48 3.91 17.74
CA PHE A 674 -0.09 4.33 17.87
C PHE A 674 0.80 3.18 18.39
N GLN A 675 0.25 2.33 19.25
CA GLN A 675 0.95 1.14 19.74
C GLN A 675 1.19 0.13 18.61
N GLU A 676 0.20 -0.12 17.75
CA GLU A 676 0.38 -1.00 16.59
C GLU A 676 1.43 -0.42 15.62
N PHE A 677 1.45 0.90 15.43
CA PHE A 677 2.47 1.54 14.60
C PHE A 677 3.87 1.37 15.20
N GLN A 678 4.01 1.52 16.52
CA GLN A 678 5.26 1.25 17.23
C GLN A 678 5.71 -0.19 17.05
N ASP A 679 4.80 -1.15 17.23
CA ASP A 679 5.08 -2.58 17.08
C ASP A 679 5.51 -2.90 15.63
N ALA A 680 4.88 -2.26 14.65
CA ALA A 680 5.28 -2.34 13.25
C ALA A 680 6.70 -1.78 13.03
N LEU A 681 7.05 -0.62 13.60
CA LEU A 681 8.42 -0.05 13.54
C LEU A 681 9.46 -1.02 14.12
N LEU A 682 9.19 -1.57 15.30
CA LEU A 682 10.05 -2.56 15.96
C LEU A 682 10.20 -3.83 15.11
N ARG A 683 9.11 -4.27 14.46
CA ARG A 683 9.09 -5.44 13.59
C ARG A 683 9.89 -5.22 12.31
N VAL A 684 9.74 -4.07 11.67
CA VAL A 684 10.51 -3.70 10.45
C VAL A 684 12.01 -3.67 10.76
N ASP A 685 12.41 -3.12 11.91
CA ASP A 685 13.80 -3.13 12.39
C ASP A 685 14.29 -4.56 12.68
N GLN A 686 13.50 -5.37 13.38
CA GLN A 686 13.83 -6.78 13.69
C GLN A 686 14.02 -7.62 12.43
N LEU A 687 13.21 -7.40 11.40
CA LEU A 687 13.30 -8.10 10.12
C LEU A 687 14.44 -7.59 9.23
N GLY A 688 15.09 -6.48 9.60
CA GLY A 688 16.15 -5.87 8.80
C GLY A 688 15.69 -5.39 7.42
N ARG A 689 14.40 -5.01 7.29
CA ARG A 689 13.79 -4.61 6.00
C ARG A 689 14.39 -3.33 5.44
N VAL A 690 14.93 -2.47 6.29
CA VAL A 690 15.52 -1.19 5.93
C VAL A 690 17.03 -1.26 6.08
N THR A 691 17.73 -1.49 4.97
CA THR A 691 19.19 -1.69 4.97
C THR A 691 19.97 -0.50 5.54
N ALA A 692 19.48 0.73 5.35
CA ALA A 692 20.11 1.95 5.86
C ALA A 692 20.15 2.01 7.39
N CYS A 693 19.27 1.28 8.07
CA CYS A 693 19.22 1.18 9.53
C CYS A 693 20.32 0.30 10.15
N GLY A 694 21.15 -0.34 9.33
CA GLY A 694 22.26 -1.16 9.81
C GLY A 694 21.83 -2.56 10.23
N THR A 695 22.27 -3.00 11.41
CA THR A 695 22.04 -4.35 11.91
C THR A 695 20.61 -4.47 12.47
N PRO A 696 19.88 -5.57 12.22
CA PRO A 696 18.55 -5.75 12.79
C PRO A 696 18.53 -5.62 14.32
N ASN A 697 17.46 -5.04 14.86
CA ASN A 697 17.26 -4.72 16.28
C ASN A 697 18.14 -3.58 16.84
N SER A 698 18.89 -2.85 16.02
CA SER A 698 19.73 -1.74 16.50
C SER A 698 18.96 -0.43 16.74
N ASN A 699 17.68 -0.37 16.36
CA ASN A 699 16.87 0.85 16.45
C ASN A 699 15.79 0.79 17.53
N GLN A 700 15.52 -0.38 18.13
CA GLN A 700 14.46 -0.57 19.11
C GLN A 700 14.51 0.42 20.29
N GLY A 701 15.70 0.69 20.82
CA GLY A 701 15.86 1.64 21.93
C GLY A 701 15.42 3.06 21.57
N PHE A 702 15.67 3.50 20.34
CA PHE A 702 15.30 4.84 19.85
C PHE A 702 13.80 4.92 19.54
N ILE A 703 13.24 3.88 18.93
CA ILE A 703 11.79 3.78 18.69
C ILE A 703 11.02 3.84 20.01
N ASN A 704 11.42 3.02 20.99
CA ASN A 704 10.79 3.00 22.30
C ASN A 704 10.95 4.31 23.06
N ALA A 705 12.14 4.93 23.00
CA ALA A 705 12.37 6.21 23.67
C ALA A 705 11.48 7.32 23.10
N ALA A 706 11.35 7.42 21.78
CA ALA A 706 10.52 8.43 21.15
C ALA A 706 9.04 8.24 21.50
N PHE A 707 8.48 7.04 21.29
CA PHE A 707 7.06 6.79 21.59
C PHE A 707 6.73 7.00 23.07
N ASN A 708 7.60 6.58 23.98
CA ASN A 708 7.44 6.85 25.41
C ASN A 708 7.51 8.35 25.75
N ALA A 709 8.39 9.11 25.10
CA ALA A 709 8.53 10.55 25.33
C ALA A 709 7.27 11.33 24.93
N HIS A 710 6.50 10.82 23.97
CA HIS A 710 5.27 11.42 23.48
C HIS A 710 3.99 10.80 24.06
N GLY A 711 4.09 9.87 25.01
CA GLY A 711 2.91 9.26 25.66
C GLY A 711 2.14 8.28 24.77
N LEU A 712 2.80 7.66 23.79
CA LEU A 712 2.17 6.81 22.77
C LEU A 712 2.20 5.30 23.10
N THR A 713 2.45 4.92 24.35
CA THR A 713 2.63 3.52 24.76
C THR A 713 1.62 3.07 25.82
N ARG A 714 1.26 1.77 25.77
CA ARG A 714 0.19 1.07 26.52
C ARG A 714 -0.32 1.74 27.81
N SER A 715 -1.56 2.18 27.76
CA SER A 715 -2.42 2.38 28.92
C SER A 715 -3.84 1.96 28.56
N GLY A 716 -4.49 1.17 29.42
CA GLY A 716 -5.91 0.80 29.29
C GLY A 716 -6.24 -0.44 30.11
N ASP A 717 -7.30 -1.16 29.75
CA ASP A 717 -7.79 -2.32 30.50
C ASP A 717 -7.11 -3.66 30.14
N ALA A 718 -7.78 -4.78 30.47
CA ALA A 718 -7.24 -6.13 30.27
C ALA A 718 -7.34 -6.66 28.83
N TYR A 719 -8.09 -5.98 27.97
CA TYR A 719 -8.31 -6.35 26.56
C TYR A 719 -7.35 -5.65 25.62
N GLU A 720 -6.60 -4.68 26.13
CA GLU A 720 -5.67 -3.86 25.35
C GLU A 720 -4.43 -4.62 24.86
N PRO A 721 -3.95 -4.37 23.62
CA PRO A 721 -4.51 -3.42 22.67
C PRO A 721 -5.77 -3.98 22.01
N ASN A 722 -6.87 -3.22 21.99
CA ASN A 722 -8.06 -3.51 21.18
C ASN A 722 -8.58 -2.27 20.44
N ASP A 723 -7.69 -1.32 20.16
CA ASP A 723 -7.94 -0.05 19.48
C ASP A 723 -8.24 -0.11 17.97
N GLY A 724 -8.21 -1.31 17.35
CA GLY A 724 -8.35 -1.47 15.90
C GLY A 724 -8.93 -2.82 15.45
N PHE A 725 -9.24 -2.95 14.17
CA PHE A 725 -9.71 -4.18 13.53
C PHE A 725 -8.71 -5.33 13.62
N SER A 726 -7.40 -5.04 13.54
CA SER A 726 -6.32 -6.05 13.70
C SER A 726 -6.15 -6.53 15.13
N SER A 727 -6.44 -5.67 16.10
CA SER A 727 -6.36 -5.94 17.53
C SER A 727 -7.72 -6.31 18.14
N ALA A 728 -8.77 -6.38 17.33
CA ALA A 728 -10.13 -6.61 17.79
C ALA A 728 -10.28 -7.94 18.54
N VAL A 729 -10.69 -7.86 19.80
CA VAL A 729 -10.81 -9.05 20.67
C VAL A 729 -12.03 -9.87 20.29
N ASP A 730 -11.83 -11.19 20.10
CA ASP A 730 -12.95 -12.11 19.80
C ASP A 730 -13.86 -12.27 21.03
N ILE A 731 -15.13 -11.92 20.85
CA ILE A 731 -16.17 -12.03 21.89
C ILE A 731 -17.15 -13.17 21.60
N SER A 732 -16.84 -14.04 20.64
CA SER A 732 -17.73 -15.11 20.19
C SER A 732 -18.14 -16.06 21.33
N THR A 733 -17.29 -16.17 22.35
CA THR A 733 -17.48 -17.05 23.52
C THR A 733 -18.09 -16.36 24.74
N LEU A 734 -18.23 -15.03 24.71
CA LEU A 734 -18.65 -14.22 25.85
C LEU A 734 -20.14 -13.88 25.72
N SER A 735 -20.88 -14.03 26.83
CA SER A 735 -22.28 -13.58 26.89
C SER A 735 -22.41 -12.09 27.12
N SER A 736 -21.38 -11.47 27.68
CA SER A 736 -21.22 -10.04 27.92
C SER A 736 -19.75 -9.72 28.16
N VAL A 737 -19.33 -8.52 27.80
CA VAL A 737 -17.98 -7.98 28.04
C VAL A 737 -18.08 -6.73 28.91
N ALA A 738 -17.08 -6.50 29.76
CA ALA A 738 -16.97 -5.27 30.52
C ALA A 738 -15.55 -4.71 30.37
N ALA A 739 -15.44 -3.54 29.77
CA ALA A 739 -14.20 -2.88 29.37
C ALA A 739 -14.32 -1.36 29.61
N THR A 740 -13.22 -0.63 29.55
CA THR A 740 -13.15 0.82 29.78
C THR A 740 -12.64 1.50 28.54
N ILE A 741 -13.30 2.59 28.13
CA ILE A 741 -12.69 3.56 27.21
C ILE A 741 -11.78 4.46 28.04
N TYR A 742 -10.51 4.08 28.21
CA TYR A 742 -9.50 4.82 28.95
C TYR A 742 -8.07 4.42 28.52
N PRO A 743 -7.17 5.37 28.23
CA PRO A 743 -7.30 6.82 28.41
C PRO A 743 -8.20 7.46 27.35
N THR A 744 -8.25 8.79 27.31
CA THR A 744 -8.87 9.49 26.18
C THR A 744 -8.26 8.99 24.86
N ALA A 745 -9.05 8.89 23.79
CA ALA A 745 -8.71 8.32 22.47
C ALA A 745 -8.90 6.81 22.30
N ASP A 746 -9.12 6.08 23.40
CA ASP A 746 -9.35 4.64 23.36
C ASP A 746 -10.63 4.33 22.56
N ALA A 747 -10.56 3.28 21.73
CA ALA A 747 -11.69 2.76 21.00
C ALA A 747 -11.67 1.24 21.01
N ASP A 748 -12.56 0.61 21.77
CA ASP A 748 -12.60 -0.84 21.84
C ASP A 748 -13.24 -1.49 20.60
N PHE A 749 -12.47 -2.26 19.85
CA PHE A 749 -12.92 -3.14 18.78
C PHE A 749 -13.11 -4.57 19.28
N TRP A 750 -14.27 -5.13 18.93
CA TRP A 750 -14.67 -6.50 19.23
C TRP A 750 -14.96 -7.25 17.93
N SER A 751 -14.53 -8.51 17.82
CA SER A 751 -14.80 -9.35 16.66
C SER A 751 -15.71 -10.54 17.00
N PHE A 752 -16.57 -10.93 16.06
CA PHE A 752 -17.39 -12.14 16.17
C PHE A 752 -17.88 -12.66 14.83
N GLY A 753 -18.02 -13.99 14.71
CA GLY A 753 -18.57 -14.64 13.52
C GLY A 753 -20.09 -14.75 13.56
N ALA A 754 -20.79 -14.02 12.69
CA ALA A 754 -22.25 -14.04 12.59
C ALA A 754 -22.74 -14.72 11.30
N GLY A 755 -23.76 -15.56 11.40
CA GLY A 755 -24.51 -16.08 10.25
C GLY A 755 -25.48 -15.03 9.67
N PRO A 756 -26.13 -15.33 8.53
CA PRO A 756 -27.17 -14.47 7.98
C PRO A 756 -28.34 -14.29 8.96
N GLY A 757 -28.82 -13.05 9.11
CA GLY A 757 -29.95 -12.70 9.99
C GLY A 757 -29.65 -11.58 10.97
N LEU A 758 -30.54 -11.38 11.94
CA LEU A 758 -30.52 -10.23 12.85
C LEU A 758 -29.36 -10.28 13.85
N VAL A 759 -28.50 -9.26 13.83
CA VAL A 759 -27.47 -8.97 14.83
C VAL A 759 -27.97 -7.83 15.72
N GLU A 760 -27.96 -8.03 17.04
CA GLU A 760 -28.33 -7.02 18.03
C GLU A 760 -27.19 -6.84 19.04
N ALA A 761 -26.75 -5.60 19.24
CA ALA A 761 -25.80 -5.21 20.27
C ALA A 761 -26.44 -4.25 21.28
N THR A 762 -26.22 -4.48 22.56
CA THR A 762 -26.65 -3.60 23.66
C THR A 762 -25.44 -3.20 24.48
N LEU A 763 -25.23 -1.89 24.61
CA LEU A 763 -24.15 -1.29 25.39
C LEU A 763 -24.76 -0.56 26.59
N ASP A 764 -24.48 -1.02 27.80
CA ASP A 764 -24.83 -0.34 29.04
C ASP A 764 -23.72 0.66 29.39
N LEU A 765 -24.10 1.92 29.55
CA LEU A 765 -23.16 3.03 29.67
C LEU A 765 -22.70 3.22 31.13
N PRO A 766 -21.43 3.58 31.38
CA PRO A 766 -20.95 3.89 32.72
C PRO A 766 -21.67 5.11 33.29
N ARG A 767 -22.03 5.03 34.57
CA ARG A 767 -22.67 6.14 35.26
C ARG A 767 -21.66 7.25 35.56
N SER A 768 -22.05 8.49 35.27
CA SER A 768 -21.30 9.72 35.57
C SER A 768 -22.21 10.70 36.31
N ASP A 769 -22.15 10.69 37.65
CA ASP A 769 -23.05 11.41 38.54
C ASP A 769 -24.56 11.14 38.29
N SER A 770 -25.29 12.15 37.78
CA SER A 770 -26.72 12.08 37.43
C SER A 770 -26.97 11.67 35.97
N PHE A 771 -25.90 11.48 35.19
CA PHE A 771 -25.91 11.13 33.78
C PHE A 771 -25.11 9.83 33.54
N TYR A 772 -24.90 9.48 32.27
CA TYR A 772 -24.06 8.38 31.81
C TYR A 772 -23.06 8.89 30.78
N LYS A 773 -21.95 8.20 30.59
CA LYS A 773 -20.93 8.57 29.58
C LYS A 773 -21.48 8.43 28.17
N GLY A 774 -21.19 9.40 27.31
CA GLY A 774 -21.72 9.47 25.94
C GLY A 774 -20.98 8.58 24.94
N TYR A 775 -21.03 7.26 25.10
CA TYR A 775 -20.45 6.32 24.12
C TYR A 775 -21.44 5.94 23.02
N GLN A 776 -20.93 5.47 21.88
CA GLN A 776 -21.69 4.97 20.74
C GLN A 776 -21.18 3.60 20.26
N LEU A 777 -21.96 2.98 19.38
CA LEU A 777 -21.65 1.71 18.73
C LEU A 777 -21.54 1.91 17.21
N LYS A 778 -20.47 1.39 16.60
CA LYS A 778 -20.30 1.29 15.15
C LYS A 778 -20.05 -0.17 14.77
N LEU A 779 -20.80 -0.70 13.81
CA LEU A 779 -20.69 -2.08 13.31
C LEU A 779 -20.12 -2.06 11.90
N PHE A 780 -19.13 -2.90 11.66
CA PHE A 780 -18.40 -2.98 10.40
C PHE A 780 -18.44 -4.40 9.83
N ASP A 781 -18.50 -4.48 8.51
CA ASP A 781 -18.39 -5.76 7.80
C ASP A 781 -16.93 -6.20 7.62
N ARG A 782 -16.76 -7.38 7.02
CA ARG A 782 -15.45 -7.99 6.71
C ARG A 782 -14.50 -7.11 5.88
N SER A 783 -15.03 -6.14 5.15
CA SER A 783 -14.27 -5.21 4.33
C SER A 783 -13.97 -3.90 5.08
N ARG A 784 -14.18 -3.88 6.41
CA ARG A 784 -14.02 -2.72 7.31
C ARG A 784 -14.93 -1.55 6.94
N ARG A 785 -15.97 -1.78 6.14
CA ARG A 785 -16.97 -0.77 5.83
C ARG A 785 -18.01 -0.75 6.95
N GLN A 786 -18.33 0.44 7.45
CA GLN A 786 -19.40 0.62 8.43
C GLN A 786 -20.74 0.22 7.80
N VAL A 787 -21.46 -0.71 8.43
CA VAL A 787 -22.75 -1.22 7.97
C VAL A 787 -23.92 -0.84 8.87
N ALA A 788 -23.64 -0.45 10.11
CA ALA A 788 -24.62 0.13 11.03
C ALA A 788 -23.91 0.97 12.11
N ALA A 789 -24.60 1.96 12.67
CA ALA A 789 -24.13 2.71 13.83
C ALA A 789 -25.33 3.06 14.73
N SER A 790 -25.08 3.29 16.02
CA SER A 790 -26.08 3.76 16.97
C SER A 790 -25.43 4.60 18.06
N ALA A 791 -26.02 5.76 18.33
CA ALA A 791 -25.60 6.69 19.38
C ALA A 791 -26.76 7.00 20.35
N PRO A 792 -26.48 7.32 21.63
CA PRO A 792 -27.48 7.85 22.55
C PRO A 792 -27.77 9.33 22.23
N PRO A 793 -28.86 9.90 22.77
CA PRO A 793 -29.05 11.35 22.71
C PRO A 793 -27.97 12.05 23.54
N TYR A 794 -27.14 12.88 22.92
CA TYR A 794 -26.16 13.71 23.61
C TYR A 794 -26.86 14.95 24.19
N ASN A 795 -27.43 14.79 25.37
CA ASN A 795 -28.24 15.80 26.06
C ASN A 795 -27.87 15.99 27.56
N GLY A 796 -26.66 15.57 27.93
CA GLY A 796 -26.08 15.82 29.25
C GLY A 796 -25.08 16.99 29.23
N PHE A 797 -24.15 16.99 30.19
CA PHE A 797 -23.01 17.90 30.20
C PHE A 797 -22.05 17.63 29.05
N GLY A 798 -21.38 18.68 28.54
CA GLY A 798 -20.42 18.57 27.44
C GLY A 798 -21.07 18.21 26.11
N THR A 799 -22.27 18.74 25.81
CA THR A 799 -23.00 18.46 24.57
C THR A 799 -23.38 19.75 23.87
N ILE A 800 -23.28 19.78 22.54
CA ILE A 800 -23.55 20.96 21.70
C ILE A 800 -24.36 20.49 20.49
N ASP A 801 -25.54 21.08 20.28
CA ASP A 801 -26.45 20.79 19.15
C ASP A 801 -26.73 19.31 18.88
N GLY A 802 -26.76 18.49 19.94
CA GLY A 802 -27.02 17.06 19.86
C GLY A 802 -25.80 16.22 19.50
N PHE A 803 -24.60 16.79 19.53
CA PHE A 803 -23.29 16.13 19.43
C PHE A 803 -22.53 16.22 20.76
N CYS A 804 -21.46 15.42 20.87
CA CYS A 804 -20.52 15.57 21.98
C CYS A 804 -19.59 16.76 21.74
N ASP A 805 -19.33 17.53 22.78
CA ASP A 805 -18.23 18.49 22.77
C ASP A 805 -16.89 17.73 22.70
N VAL A 806 -15.83 18.40 22.27
CA VAL A 806 -14.47 17.86 22.00
C VAL A 806 -13.89 17.13 23.23
N GLY A 807 -14.29 17.52 24.44
CA GLY A 807 -13.92 16.87 25.70
C GLY A 807 -14.84 15.72 26.13
N ASP A 808 -15.11 15.66 27.43
CA ASP A 808 -15.94 14.61 28.05
C ASP A 808 -17.43 15.00 27.98
N CYS A 809 -18.22 14.23 27.24
CA CYS A 809 -19.66 14.39 27.11
C CYS A 809 -20.46 13.32 27.87
N THR A 810 -21.70 13.65 28.21
CA THR A 810 -22.62 12.75 28.92
C THR A 810 -24.01 12.73 28.28
N THR A 811 -24.78 11.68 28.60
CA THR A 811 -26.14 11.43 28.11
C THR A 811 -27.08 11.07 29.25
N THR A 812 -28.37 11.32 29.07
CA THR A 812 -29.43 10.83 29.95
C THR A 812 -29.75 9.34 29.75
N ALA A 813 -29.37 8.75 28.63
CA ALA A 813 -29.63 7.34 28.34
C ALA A 813 -28.65 6.43 29.10
N SER A 814 -29.16 5.36 29.71
CA SER A 814 -28.31 4.37 30.41
C SER A 814 -27.77 3.28 29.49
N SER A 815 -28.25 3.19 28.24
CA SER A 815 -27.87 2.15 27.29
C SER A 815 -28.07 2.58 25.84
N VAL A 816 -27.26 2.01 24.94
CA VAL A 816 -27.34 2.14 23.47
C VAL A 816 -27.68 0.79 22.86
N ARG A 817 -28.50 0.76 21.80
CA ARG A 817 -28.86 -0.48 21.09
C ARG A 817 -28.68 -0.34 19.59
N LEU A 818 -27.91 -1.26 19.00
CA LEU A 818 -27.70 -1.37 17.57
C LEU A 818 -28.39 -2.64 17.04
N SER A 819 -29.12 -2.54 15.93
CA SER A 819 -29.74 -3.67 15.23
C SER A 819 -29.37 -3.63 13.76
N TYR A 820 -28.91 -4.76 13.23
CA TYR A 820 -28.48 -4.89 11.83
C TYR A 820 -28.92 -6.24 11.25
N ASN A 821 -29.52 -6.23 10.07
CA ASN A 821 -29.91 -7.47 9.38
C ASN A 821 -28.78 -7.94 8.47
N ASN A 822 -27.96 -8.87 8.95
CA ASN A 822 -26.77 -9.34 8.26
C ASN A 822 -27.13 -10.14 6.99
N PRO A 823 -26.83 -9.64 5.78
CA PRO A 823 -27.28 -10.25 4.53
C PRO A 823 -26.57 -11.56 4.20
N ALA A 824 -25.35 -11.78 4.73
CA ALA A 824 -24.55 -12.99 4.50
C ALA A 824 -23.72 -13.33 5.75
N GLY A 825 -23.43 -14.62 5.98
CA GLY A 825 -22.59 -15.03 7.10
C GLY A 825 -21.13 -14.59 6.93
N GLY A 826 -20.46 -14.23 8.03
CA GLY A 826 -19.07 -13.78 8.01
C GLY A 826 -18.59 -13.18 9.33
N LEU A 827 -17.35 -12.69 9.33
CA LEU A 827 -16.76 -11.94 10.44
C LEU A 827 -17.31 -10.52 10.46
N LEU A 828 -17.73 -10.06 11.64
CA LEU A 828 -18.14 -8.69 11.90
C LEU A 828 -17.26 -8.10 13.00
N TYR A 829 -17.12 -6.78 12.97
CA TYR A 829 -16.42 -6.00 13.97
C TYR A 829 -17.37 -4.98 14.57
N LEU A 830 -17.36 -4.85 15.89
CA LEU A 830 -18.15 -3.88 16.63
C LEU A 830 -17.20 -2.99 17.42
N GLN A 831 -17.27 -1.69 17.18
CA GLN A 831 -16.50 -0.67 17.87
C GLN A 831 -17.37 -0.01 18.94
N VAL A 832 -16.80 0.18 20.14
CA VAL A 832 -17.30 1.04 21.20
C VAL A 832 -16.36 2.24 21.28
N VAL A 833 -16.89 3.46 21.18
CA VAL A 833 -16.07 4.69 21.19
C VAL A 833 -16.86 5.87 21.76
N GLY A 834 -16.17 6.94 22.14
CA GLY A 834 -16.78 8.24 22.45
C GLY A 834 -17.70 8.74 21.33
N GLY A 835 -18.71 9.53 21.69
CA GLY A 835 -19.66 10.08 20.72
C GLY A 835 -19.01 10.99 19.69
N ASP A 836 -19.60 11.07 18.50
CA ASP A 836 -19.08 11.96 17.45
C ASP A 836 -19.23 13.43 17.89
N SER A 837 -18.17 14.20 17.65
CA SER A 837 -18.15 15.65 17.82
C SER A 837 -18.76 16.36 16.62
N LEU A 838 -18.98 17.68 16.76
CA LEU A 838 -19.45 18.53 15.65
C LEU A 838 -18.53 18.49 14.41
N ASN A 839 -17.25 18.14 14.59
CA ASN A 839 -16.26 18.04 13.52
C ASN A 839 -16.17 16.62 12.92
N GLY A 840 -17.11 15.72 13.23
CA GLY A 840 -17.13 14.35 12.70
C GLY A 840 -16.10 13.39 13.30
N SER A 841 -15.31 13.84 14.28
CA SER A 841 -14.31 13.03 14.98
C SER A 841 -14.82 12.53 16.34
N ALA A 842 -14.27 11.43 16.86
CA ALA A 842 -14.66 10.88 18.16
C ALA A 842 -14.25 11.80 19.32
N SER A 843 -15.20 12.21 20.15
CA SER A 843 -14.96 13.07 21.32
C SER A 843 -14.05 12.43 22.37
N GLY A 844 -13.41 13.27 23.20
CA GLY A 844 -12.55 12.87 24.32
C GLY A 844 -13.27 12.26 25.52
N VAL A 845 -14.37 11.51 25.31
CA VAL A 845 -15.09 10.83 26.39
C VAL A 845 -14.29 9.64 26.86
N ASN A 846 -13.98 9.58 28.14
CA ASN A 846 -13.31 8.44 28.74
C ASN A 846 -13.91 8.09 30.11
N SER A 847 -13.63 6.88 30.60
CA SER A 847 -13.98 6.46 31.95
C SER A 847 -13.14 5.28 32.39
N THR A 848 -12.60 5.34 33.60
CA THR A 848 -12.04 4.15 34.28
C THR A 848 -13.13 3.23 34.85
N THR A 849 -14.41 3.62 34.76
CA THR A 849 -15.54 2.76 35.11
C THR A 849 -15.98 2.00 33.88
N PRO A 850 -16.07 0.66 33.93
CA PRO A 850 -16.33 -0.12 32.73
C PRO A 850 -17.77 0.02 32.25
N TYR A 851 -17.95 -0.03 30.93
CA TYR A 851 -19.26 -0.28 30.31
C TYR A 851 -19.56 -1.78 30.32
N ALA A 852 -20.77 -2.17 29.91
CA ALA A 852 -21.12 -3.57 29.66
C ALA A 852 -21.70 -3.76 28.25
N LEU A 853 -21.09 -4.62 27.44
CA LEU A 853 -21.49 -4.92 26.08
C LEU A 853 -22.09 -6.32 25.97
N LYS A 854 -23.23 -6.46 25.30
CA LYS A 854 -23.89 -7.74 25.00
C LYS A 854 -24.26 -7.82 23.52
N VAL A 855 -23.89 -8.91 22.85
CA VAL A 855 -24.21 -9.13 21.43
C VAL A 855 -24.99 -10.43 21.23
N VAL A 856 -26.07 -10.38 20.45
CA VAL A 856 -26.95 -11.50 20.08
C VAL A 856 -26.98 -11.60 18.56
N TYR A 857 -26.69 -12.78 18.01
CA TYR A 857 -26.62 -13.00 16.57
C TYR A 857 -26.84 -14.49 16.20
N PRO A 858 -27.19 -14.80 14.95
CA PRO A 858 -27.28 -16.18 14.47
C PRO A 858 -25.88 -16.79 14.42
N ARG A 859 -25.63 -17.89 15.15
CA ARG A 859 -24.28 -18.50 15.22
C ARG A 859 -23.98 -19.53 14.13
N SER A 860 -24.99 -19.96 13.37
CA SER A 860 -24.86 -20.96 12.31
C SER A 860 -24.67 -20.28 10.94
N GLY A 861 -23.56 -20.52 10.23
CA GLY A 861 -23.48 -20.09 8.82
C GLY A 861 -22.13 -20.00 8.12
N ALA A 862 -20.99 -19.94 8.81
CA ALA A 862 -19.68 -19.72 8.15
C ALA A 862 -18.85 -21.01 7.93
N LEU A 863 -19.19 -22.11 8.61
CA LEU A 863 -18.42 -23.35 8.63
C LEU A 863 -19.32 -24.56 8.35
N SER A 864 -18.85 -25.47 7.48
CA SER A 864 -19.49 -26.76 7.26
C SER A 864 -18.70 -27.87 7.94
N GLY A 865 -19.39 -28.75 8.68
CA GLY A 865 -18.74 -29.84 9.40
C GLY A 865 -19.62 -31.08 9.51
N GLY A 866 -19.01 -32.26 9.46
CA GLY A 866 -19.75 -33.52 9.48
C GLY A 866 -18.89 -34.73 9.75
N ILE A 867 -19.52 -35.78 10.28
CA ILE A 867 -18.86 -37.07 10.55
C ILE A 867 -18.57 -37.76 9.23
N ILE A 868 -17.29 -38.07 9.00
CA ILE A 868 -16.81 -38.80 7.81
C ILE A 868 -16.42 -40.25 8.13
N SER A 869 -16.14 -40.55 9.39
CA SER A 869 -15.96 -41.92 9.88
C SER A 869 -16.62 -42.04 11.24
N ALA A 870 -17.75 -42.74 11.27
CA ALA A 870 -18.52 -42.98 12.48
C ALA A 870 -17.92 -44.16 13.25
N ALA A 871 -17.35 -43.89 14.42
CA ALA A 871 -16.81 -44.89 15.32
C ALA A 871 -17.10 -44.45 16.75
N PHE A 872 -17.80 -45.28 17.52
CA PHE A 872 -18.16 -44.91 18.90
C PHE A 872 -16.92 -44.46 19.68
N ASP A 873 -17.02 -43.25 20.25
CA ASP A 873 -15.94 -42.63 21.04
C ASP A 873 -14.63 -42.40 20.26
N SER A 874 -14.72 -42.43 18.92
CA SER A 874 -13.60 -42.22 17.98
C SER A 874 -14.08 -41.62 16.64
N ASP A 875 -15.18 -40.88 16.66
CA ASP A 875 -15.74 -40.23 15.47
C ASP A 875 -14.73 -39.29 14.83
N VAL A 876 -14.60 -39.36 13.51
CA VAL A 876 -13.81 -38.40 12.72
C VAL A 876 -14.74 -37.38 12.10
N ILE A 877 -14.53 -36.12 12.43
CA ILE A 877 -15.30 -34.96 11.96
C ILE A 877 -14.45 -34.21 10.97
N SER A 878 -14.96 -34.04 9.75
CA SER A 878 -14.39 -33.11 8.77
C SER A 878 -14.94 -31.70 8.99
N PHE A 879 -14.13 -30.70 8.65
CA PHE A 879 -14.57 -29.32 8.56
C PHE A 879 -13.98 -28.64 7.32
N VAL A 880 -14.76 -27.73 6.77
CA VAL A 880 -14.33 -26.80 5.72
C VAL A 880 -14.74 -25.40 6.13
N VAL A 881 -13.74 -24.52 6.23
CA VAL A 881 -13.89 -23.08 6.38
C VAL A 881 -13.57 -22.44 5.05
N ASP A 882 -14.51 -21.68 4.50
CA ASP A 882 -14.23 -20.83 3.34
C ASP A 882 -13.67 -19.51 3.84
N VAL A 883 -12.33 -19.38 3.86
CA VAL A 883 -11.68 -18.15 4.34
C VAL A 883 -11.67 -17.04 3.28
N SER A 884 -12.01 -17.36 2.02
CA SER A 884 -12.18 -16.34 0.96
C SER A 884 -13.36 -15.40 1.24
N THR A 885 -14.30 -15.81 2.10
CA THR A 885 -15.40 -14.95 2.56
C THR A 885 -14.99 -13.98 3.66
N PHE A 886 -13.73 -13.95 4.09
CA PHE A 886 -13.22 -13.01 5.10
C PHE A 886 -12.54 -11.84 4.38
N ILE A 887 -11.44 -12.03 3.64
CA ILE A 887 -10.88 -11.03 2.69
C ILE A 887 -10.10 -11.79 1.59
N SER A 888 -10.07 -11.31 0.34
CA SER A 888 -9.46 -12.03 -0.80
C SER A 888 -7.92 -12.11 -0.81
N ASN A 889 -7.23 -11.33 0.04
CA ASN A 889 -5.79 -11.06 -0.10
C ASN A 889 -4.94 -11.44 1.14
N GLN A 890 -5.44 -12.25 2.08
CA GLN A 890 -4.72 -12.60 3.32
C GLN A 890 -4.53 -14.12 3.52
N ASP A 891 -3.41 -14.51 4.15
CA ASP A 891 -2.96 -15.89 4.38
C ASP A 891 -3.50 -16.43 5.72
N TRP A 892 -4.80 -16.73 5.76
CA TRP A 892 -5.45 -17.33 6.92
C TRP A 892 -4.99 -18.77 7.17
N ARG A 893 -4.66 -19.05 8.44
CA ARG A 893 -4.18 -20.35 8.87
C ARG A 893 -4.98 -20.91 10.02
N PHE A 894 -5.14 -22.23 10.01
CA PHE A 894 -5.74 -22.96 11.13
C PHE A 894 -4.88 -22.81 12.38
N ASP A 895 -5.51 -22.46 13.50
CA ASP A 895 -4.89 -22.47 14.82
C ASP A 895 -5.28 -23.75 15.57
N HIS A 896 -6.55 -23.84 15.97
CA HIS A 896 -7.12 -25.00 16.65
C HIS A 896 -8.63 -25.14 16.36
N ALA A 897 -9.20 -26.25 16.79
CA ALA A 897 -10.64 -26.47 16.80
C ALA A 897 -11.10 -26.90 18.20
N GLN A 898 -12.34 -26.59 18.56
CA GLN A 898 -12.90 -26.92 19.87
C GLN A 898 -14.36 -27.39 19.75
N LEU A 899 -14.76 -28.37 20.57
CA LEU A 899 -16.17 -28.78 20.64
C LEU A 899 -16.97 -27.87 21.57
N ARG A 900 -18.17 -27.52 21.12
CA ARG A 900 -19.21 -26.86 21.90
C ARG A 900 -20.37 -27.81 22.15
N ASN A 901 -21.01 -27.67 23.32
CA ASN A 901 -22.22 -28.42 23.64
C ASN A 901 -23.48 -27.78 23.00
N GLN A 902 -24.66 -28.33 23.28
CA GLN A 902 -25.93 -27.83 22.75
C GLN A 902 -26.30 -26.39 23.16
N SER A 903 -25.62 -25.83 24.16
CA SER A 903 -25.77 -24.43 24.61
C SER A 903 -24.62 -23.54 24.12
N PHE A 904 -23.82 -24.02 23.16
CA PHE A 904 -22.60 -23.38 22.64
C PHE A 904 -21.48 -23.15 23.66
N ALA A 905 -21.57 -23.73 24.85
CA ALA A 905 -20.49 -23.64 25.84
C ALA A 905 -19.31 -24.53 25.44
N ALA A 906 -18.08 -24.03 25.65
CA ALA A 906 -16.84 -24.79 25.43
C ALA A 906 -16.84 -26.09 26.25
N MET A 907 -16.59 -27.21 25.60
CA MET A 907 -16.40 -28.47 26.29
C MET A 907 -14.95 -28.57 26.76
N GLN A 908 -14.75 -28.82 28.06
CA GLN A 908 -13.43 -28.90 28.67
C GLN A 908 -12.54 -29.94 27.97
N ASN A 909 -11.26 -29.62 27.78
CA ASN A 909 -10.26 -30.51 27.16
C ASN A 909 -10.65 -31.02 25.76
N THR A 910 -11.38 -30.22 24.98
CA THR A 910 -11.71 -30.53 23.58
C THR A 910 -11.08 -29.56 22.57
N ALA A 911 -10.24 -28.63 23.03
CA ALA A 911 -9.43 -27.81 22.13
C ALA A 911 -8.30 -28.68 21.56
N THR A 912 -8.15 -28.72 20.24
CA THR A 912 -7.06 -29.44 19.59
C THR A 912 -5.73 -28.75 19.86
N SER A 913 -4.67 -29.52 20.10
CA SER A 913 -3.30 -29.01 20.21
C SER A 913 -2.45 -29.57 19.07
N THR A 914 -1.46 -28.79 18.63
CA THR A 914 -0.43 -29.20 17.64
C THR A 914 0.51 -30.28 18.19
N THR A 915 0.60 -30.40 19.52
CA THR A 915 1.23 -31.53 20.22
C THR A 915 0.15 -32.29 20.98
N SER A 916 0.04 -33.61 20.80
CA SER A 916 -0.99 -34.43 21.44
C SER A 916 -0.84 -34.41 22.97
N ALA A 917 -1.45 -33.42 23.61
CA ALA A 917 -1.47 -33.25 25.05
C ALA A 917 -2.20 -34.42 25.70
N ALA A 918 -1.59 -35.03 26.72
CA ALA A 918 -2.21 -36.11 27.47
C ALA A 918 -3.54 -35.64 28.09
N GLY A 919 -4.63 -36.35 27.79
CA GLY A 919 -5.96 -36.06 28.35
C GLY A 919 -6.88 -35.18 27.50
N SER A 920 -6.49 -34.83 26.26
CA SER A 920 -7.43 -34.22 25.30
C SER A 920 -8.48 -35.23 24.82
N PHE A 921 -9.74 -34.80 24.72
CA PHE A 921 -10.84 -35.58 24.16
C PHE A 921 -11.11 -35.28 22.68
N LEU A 922 -10.35 -34.37 22.06
CA LEU A 922 -10.38 -34.10 20.62
C LEU A 922 -8.95 -34.00 20.07
N LEU A 923 -8.68 -34.75 19.00
CA LEU A 923 -7.37 -34.85 18.39
C LEU A 923 -7.41 -34.28 16.98
N LEU A 924 -6.42 -33.45 16.63
CA LEU A 924 -6.23 -33.01 15.24
C LEU A 924 -5.75 -34.20 14.39
N VAL A 925 -6.41 -34.47 13.27
CA VAL A 925 -6.03 -35.53 12.33
C VAL A 925 -5.23 -34.93 11.18
N SER A 926 -5.75 -33.89 10.55
CA SER A 926 -5.09 -33.20 9.43
C SER A 926 -5.65 -31.80 9.24
N THR A 927 -4.84 -30.89 8.70
CA THR A 927 -5.27 -29.58 8.21
C THR A 927 -4.55 -29.25 6.92
N SER A 928 -5.20 -28.48 6.06
CA SER A 928 -4.61 -27.97 4.83
C SER A 928 -5.27 -26.65 4.44
N ASN A 929 -4.46 -25.74 3.92
CA ASN A 929 -4.91 -24.43 3.47
C ASN A 929 -4.64 -24.35 1.97
N SER A 930 -5.69 -24.20 1.17
CA SER A 930 -5.55 -24.08 -0.29
C SER A 930 -6.76 -23.37 -0.90
N ALA A 931 -6.51 -22.53 -1.90
CA ALA A 931 -7.56 -21.85 -2.68
C ALA A 931 -8.60 -21.09 -1.81
N GLY A 932 -8.14 -20.37 -0.78
CA GLY A 932 -9.03 -19.60 0.09
C GLY A 932 -9.91 -20.48 1.00
N ARG A 933 -9.52 -21.73 1.25
CA ARG A 933 -10.22 -22.63 2.18
C ARG A 933 -9.27 -23.31 3.16
N ILE A 934 -9.72 -23.43 4.40
CA ILE A 934 -9.10 -24.29 5.41
C ILE A 934 -9.93 -25.57 5.49
N ASN A 935 -9.31 -26.68 5.10
CA ASN A 935 -9.91 -28.01 5.21
C ASN A 935 -9.21 -28.75 6.34
N GLY A 936 -9.97 -29.44 7.20
CA GLY A 936 -9.36 -30.25 8.23
C GLY A 936 -10.24 -31.37 8.75
N GLN A 937 -9.62 -32.20 9.58
CA GLN A 937 -10.24 -33.34 10.23
C GLN A 937 -9.81 -33.38 11.68
N VAL A 938 -10.77 -33.60 12.58
CA VAL A 938 -10.55 -33.87 13.99
C VAL A 938 -11.17 -35.21 14.37
N ARG A 939 -10.66 -35.86 15.41
CA ARG A 939 -11.13 -37.16 15.88
C ARG A 939 -11.37 -37.13 17.38
N LEU A 940 -12.51 -37.67 17.82
CA LEU A 940 -12.75 -37.89 19.25
C LEU A 940 -11.70 -38.84 19.84
N ALA A 941 -11.18 -38.51 21.01
CA ALA A 941 -10.31 -39.43 21.74
C ALA A 941 -11.13 -40.39 22.61
N PRO A 942 -10.68 -41.65 22.78
CA PRO A 942 -11.32 -42.58 23.71
C PRO A 942 -11.46 -41.98 25.12
N GLY A 943 -12.63 -42.19 25.72
CA GLY A 943 -13.03 -41.63 27.01
C GLY A 943 -13.94 -40.39 26.92
N PHE A 944 -14.15 -39.81 25.73
CA PHE A 944 -15.03 -38.65 25.54
C PHE A 944 -16.46 -38.93 26.02
N ALA A 945 -17.05 -40.06 25.60
CA ALA A 945 -18.42 -40.44 25.97
C ALA A 945 -18.58 -40.73 27.46
N SER A 946 -17.51 -41.15 28.15
CA SER A 946 -17.49 -41.36 29.60
C SER A 946 -17.43 -40.03 30.37
N ARG A 947 -16.62 -39.07 29.88
CA ARG A 947 -16.51 -37.73 30.48
C ARG A 947 -17.74 -36.88 30.23
N PHE A 948 -18.30 -36.95 29.03
CA PHE A 948 -19.45 -36.17 28.58
C PHE A 948 -20.63 -37.07 28.20
N PRO A 949 -21.18 -37.85 29.16
CA PRO A 949 -22.29 -38.77 28.87
C PRO A 949 -23.56 -38.02 28.42
N SER A 950 -23.65 -36.74 28.75
CA SER A 950 -24.72 -35.84 28.34
C SER A 950 -24.51 -35.22 26.95
N ALA A 951 -23.37 -35.39 26.28
CA ALA A 951 -23.18 -34.87 24.93
C ALA A 951 -23.95 -35.73 23.91
N GLY A 952 -25.01 -35.15 23.32
CA GLY A 952 -25.78 -35.76 22.23
C GLY A 952 -25.40 -35.14 20.89
N THR A 953 -25.78 -33.89 20.72
CA THR A 953 -25.38 -33.03 19.60
C THR A 953 -24.28 -32.07 20.07
N VAL A 954 -23.23 -31.94 19.27
CA VAL A 954 -22.11 -31.02 19.49
C VAL A 954 -21.93 -30.10 18.28
N TYR A 955 -21.18 -29.02 18.45
CA TYR A 955 -20.75 -28.16 17.36
C TYR A 955 -19.23 -28.11 17.35
N LEU A 956 -18.64 -28.03 16.17
CA LEU A 956 -17.21 -27.79 16.02
C LEU A 956 -17.00 -26.32 15.71
N GLU A 957 -16.25 -25.63 16.56
CA GLU A 957 -15.74 -24.28 16.28
C GLU A 957 -14.31 -24.40 15.78
N VAL A 958 -13.97 -23.62 14.76
CA VAL A 958 -12.61 -23.57 14.22
C VAL A 958 -12.08 -22.16 14.39
N PHE A 959 -10.85 -22.10 14.90
CA PHE A 959 -10.11 -20.88 15.12
C PHE A 959 -8.96 -20.79 14.15
N GLY A 960 -8.63 -19.58 13.75
CA GLY A 960 -7.49 -19.32 12.91
C GLY A 960 -6.93 -17.94 13.11
N TYR A 961 -5.73 -17.75 12.61
CA TYR A 961 -5.02 -16.49 12.63
C TYR A 961 -4.61 -16.15 11.21
N ASN A 962 -4.44 -14.87 10.93
CA ASN A 962 -3.91 -14.42 9.67
C ASN A 962 -2.38 -14.31 9.76
N ALA A 963 -1.66 -14.97 8.86
CA ALA A 963 -0.20 -15.01 8.91
C ALA A 963 0.48 -13.66 8.58
N SER A 964 -0.26 -12.67 8.10
CA SER A 964 0.23 -11.28 8.01
C SER A 964 0.21 -10.55 9.36
N ASP A 965 -0.57 -11.02 10.33
CA ASP A 965 -0.75 -10.37 11.63
C ASP A 965 0.34 -10.90 12.57
N SER A 966 1.53 -10.30 12.47
CA SER A 966 2.74 -10.88 13.04
C SER A 966 2.93 -10.56 14.53
N ALA A 967 2.41 -11.39 15.43
CA ALA A 967 2.99 -11.56 16.77
C ALA A 967 3.82 -12.85 16.83
N PRO A 968 5.10 -12.82 17.26
CA PRO A 968 5.84 -14.04 17.60
C PRO A 968 5.27 -14.66 18.88
N ALA A 969 5.26 -16.00 18.94
CA ALA A 969 4.79 -16.85 20.06
C ALA A 969 5.42 -16.60 21.44
N GLN A 970 6.26 -15.56 21.57
CA GLN A 970 6.93 -15.17 22.81
C GLN A 970 6.30 -13.94 23.49
N TYR A 971 5.34 -13.27 22.85
CA TYR A 971 4.57 -12.14 23.43
C TYR A 971 3.05 -12.28 23.28
N SER A 972 2.57 -13.44 22.82
CA SER A 972 1.13 -13.74 22.74
C SER A 972 0.55 -14.01 24.13
N VAL A 973 -0.15 -13.03 24.66
CA VAL A 973 -1.32 -13.32 25.51
C VAL A 973 -2.50 -13.33 24.53
N ASP A 974 -2.87 -14.51 24.01
CA ASP A 974 -4.12 -14.84 23.27
C ASP A 974 -4.64 -13.97 22.09
N GLY A 975 -3.96 -12.91 21.62
CA GLY A 975 -4.62 -11.83 20.87
C GLY A 975 -4.69 -11.80 19.33
N SER A 976 -4.41 -12.86 18.55
CA SER A 976 -4.64 -12.81 17.06
C SER A 976 -5.37 -14.02 16.48
N THR A 977 -5.94 -14.84 17.36
CA THR A 977 -6.72 -16.01 16.99
C THR A 977 -8.20 -15.64 16.97
N HIS A 978 -8.81 -15.65 15.78
CA HIS A 978 -10.22 -15.34 15.58
C HIS A 978 -11.04 -16.62 15.43
N SER A 979 -12.28 -16.60 15.92
CA SER A 979 -13.24 -17.63 15.56
C SER A 979 -13.58 -17.50 14.08
N LEU A 980 -13.32 -18.56 13.29
CA LEU A 980 -13.71 -18.65 11.88
C LEU A 980 -15.12 -19.21 11.70
N GLY A 981 -15.82 -19.46 12.81
CA GLY A 981 -17.21 -19.87 12.84
C GLY A 981 -17.46 -21.27 13.40
N LEU A 982 -18.76 -21.55 13.59
CA LEU A 982 -19.29 -22.80 14.13
C LEU A 982 -19.89 -23.66 13.01
N SER A 983 -19.71 -24.97 13.13
CA SER A 983 -20.32 -25.97 12.24
C SER A 983 -21.85 -25.98 12.38
N ASN A 984 -22.52 -26.64 11.44
CA ASN A 984 -23.85 -27.20 11.66
C ASN A 984 -23.83 -28.21 12.85
N PRO A 985 -24.99 -28.52 13.45
CA PRO A 985 -25.06 -29.50 14.54
C PRO A 985 -24.52 -30.87 14.12
N ILE A 986 -23.69 -31.48 14.97
CA ILE A 986 -23.05 -32.78 14.74
C ILE A 986 -23.57 -33.79 15.75
N ASN A 987 -24.22 -34.83 15.25
CA ASN A 987 -24.80 -35.91 16.06
C ASN A 987 -23.77 -37.04 16.23
N LEU A 988 -23.18 -37.16 17.43
CA LEU A 988 -22.09 -38.11 17.69
C LEU A 988 -22.56 -39.57 17.66
N THR A 989 -21.67 -40.50 17.29
CA THR A 989 -22.03 -41.92 17.19
C THR A 989 -22.29 -42.52 18.57
N SER A 990 -23.26 -43.45 18.65
CA SER A 990 -23.55 -44.23 19.85
C SER A 990 -23.22 -45.70 19.63
N SER A 991 -22.75 -46.38 20.68
CA SER A 991 -22.52 -47.84 20.67
C SER A 991 -23.82 -48.63 20.88
N GLN A 992 -24.86 -47.99 21.43
CA GLN A 992 -26.15 -48.63 21.68
C GLN A 992 -27.33 -47.68 21.48
N PRO A 993 -28.51 -48.20 21.11
CA PRO A 993 -29.74 -47.43 21.10
C PRO A 993 -30.15 -47.00 22.53
N GLU A 994 -30.47 -45.73 22.72
CA GLU A 994 -30.75 -45.15 24.04
C GLU A 994 -31.88 -44.13 23.97
N LEU A 995 -32.66 -44.03 25.05
CA LEU A 995 -33.62 -42.95 25.26
C LEU A 995 -33.49 -42.50 26.71
N THR A 996 -33.08 -41.25 26.93
CA THR A 996 -32.83 -40.69 28.26
C THR A 996 -33.42 -39.29 28.33
N ALA A 997 -34.04 -38.94 29.46
CA ALA A 997 -34.62 -37.62 29.69
C ALA A 997 -33.84 -36.87 30.76
N TYR A 998 -33.43 -35.64 30.46
CA TYR A 998 -32.76 -34.71 31.36
C TYR A 998 -33.73 -33.62 31.78
N ASN A 999 -33.57 -33.14 33.03
CA ASN A 999 -34.55 -32.28 33.68
C ASN A 999 -35.96 -32.90 33.64
N ASN A 1000 -36.05 -34.20 33.93
CA ASN A 1000 -37.28 -34.99 33.83
C ASN A 1000 -38.26 -34.76 34.99
N LEU A 1001 -38.06 -33.69 35.76
CA LEU A 1001 -38.96 -33.09 36.74
C LEU A 1001 -38.81 -31.57 36.61
N PHE A 1002 -39.78 -30.87 36.02
CA PHE A 1002 -39.65 -29.43 35.78
C PHE A 1002 -40.98 -28.68 35.86
N ASN A 1003 -40.89 -27.36 36.04
CA ASN A 1003 -42.02 -26.44 36.07
C ASN A 1003 -42.08 -25.53 34.83
N PRO A 1004 -42.99 -25.81 33.87
CA PRO A 1004 -43.17 -24.98 32.68
C PRO A 1004 -43.51 -23.51 32.95
N LEU A 1005 -44.12 -23.19 34.11
CA LEU A 1005 -44.46 -21.82 34.49
C LEU A 1005 -43.23 -20.98 34.86
N ARG A 1006 -42.08 -21.62 35.08
CA ARG A 1006 -40.78 -20.97 35.31
C ARG A 1006 -39.89 -20.94 34.05
N ALA A 1007 -40.47 -21.22 32.88
CA ALA A 1007 -39.77 -21.38 31.61
C ALA A 1007 -38.71 -22.50 31.60
N GLU A 1008 -38.80 -23.45 32.53
CA GLU A 1008 -37.97 -24.66 32.53
C GLU A 1008 -38.43 -25.61 31.41
N LYS A 1009 -37.51 -26.46 30.92
CA LYS A 1009 -37.76 -27.44 29.85
C LYS A 1009 -37.10 -28.78 30.17
N ALA A 1010 -37.65 -29.87 29.66
CA ALA A 1010 -36.97 -31.17 29.68
C ALA A 1010 -36.32 -31.48 28.33
N THR A 1011 -35.12 -32.06 28.34
CA THR A 1011 -34.40 -32.47 27.13
C THR A 1011 -34.45 -33.99 26.98
N VAL A 1012 -35.02 -34.46 25.88
CA VAL A 1012 -35.09 -35.87 25.51
C VAL A 1012 -33.91 -36.19 24.60
N LYS A 1013 -33.00 -37.06 25.04
CA LYS A 1013 -31.90 -37.55 24.22
C LYS A 1013 -32.22 -38.94 23.70
N TYR A 1014 -31.93 -39.16 22.44
CA TYR A 1014 -32.07 -40.46 21.80
C TYR A 1014 -30.75 -40.87 21.15
N ALA A 1015 -30.57 -42.18 20.95
CA ALA A 1015 -29.53 -42.73 20.10
C ALA A 1015 -30.11 -43.83 19.22
N VAL A 1016 -29.82 -43.76 17.91
CA VAL A 1016 -30.17 -44.79 16.92
C VAL A 1016 -28.90 -45.38 16.33
N ASN A 1017 -28.90 -46.68 16.04
CA ASN A 1017 -27.71 -47.40 15.57
C ASN A 1017 -27.59 -47.50 14.04
N ALA A 1018 -28.60 -47.03 13.32
CA ALA A 1018 -28.63 -46.97 11.86
C ALA A 1018 -29.47 -45.75 11.41
N PRO A 1019 -29.19 -45.16 10.24
CA PRO A 1019 -30.02 -44.10 9.70
C PRO A 1019 -31.44 -44.61 9.42
N GLY A 1020 -32.44 -43.77 9.64
CA GLY A 1020 -33.84 -44.10 9.36
C GLY A 1020 -34.82 -43.20 10.09
N ARG A 1021 -36.12 -43.46 9.92
CA ARG A 1021 -37.18 -42.64 10.52
C ARG A 1021 -37.28 -42.88 12.02
N LEU A 1022 -37.20 -41.80 12.80
CA LEU A 1022 -37.38 -41.81 14.25
C LEU A 1022 -38.64 -41.03 14.62
N THR A 1023 -39.46 -41.62 15.49
CA THR A 1023 -40.60 -40.94 16.10
C THR A 1023 -40.46 -40.87 17.61
N LEU A 1024 -40.65 -39.68 18.18
CA LEU A 1024 -40.75 -39.42 19.61
C LEU A 1024 -42.16 -38.92 19.91
N LYS A 1025 -42.97 -39.73 20.60
CA LYS A 1025 -44.35 -39.41 20.93
C LYS A 1025 -44.54 -39.33 22.43
N LEU A 1026 -45.24 -38.30 22.88
CA LEU A 1026 -45.56 -38.06 24.28
C LEU A 1026 -46.98 -38.57 24.59
N TYR A 1027 -47.12 -39.27 25.70
CA TYR A 1027 -48.36 -39.83 26.19
C TYR A 1027 -48.59 -39.50 27.67
N THR A 1028 -49.84 -39.49 28.11
CA THR A 1028 -50.19 -39.53 29.53
C THR A 1028 -49.88 -40.90 30.12
N ILE A 1029 -49.89 -41.04 31.46
CA ILE A 1029 -49.74 -42.35 32.13
C ILE A 1029 -50.87 -43.35 31.77
N THR A 1030 -52.02 -42.86 31.32
CA THR A 1030 -53.14 -43.69 30.82
C THR A 1030 -53.01 -44.07 29.35
N GLY A 1031 -51.95 -43.62 28.66
CA GLY A 1031 -51.67 -43.94 27.26
C GLY A 1031 -52.34 -43.00 26.25
N ALA A 1032 -52.97 -41.90 26.68
CA ALA A 1032 -53.52 -40.92 25.75
C ALA A 1032 -52.39 -40.11 25.10
N HIS A 1033 -52.41 -39.99 23.77
CA HIS A 1033 -51.42 -39.20 23.03
C HIS A 1033 -51.58 -37.71 23.34
N VAL A 1034 -50.47 -37.04 23.67
CA VAL A 1034 -50.44 -35.61 24.02
C VAL A 1034 -49.93 -34.81 22.84
N LEU A 1035 -48.77 -35.20 22.30
CA LEU A 1035 -48.15 -34.58 21.12
C LEU A 1035 -47.04 -35.48 20.55
N THR A 1036 -46.64 -35.23 19.31
CA THR A 1036 -45.45 -35.84 18.69
C THR A 1036 -44.31 -34.83 18.77
N LEU A 1037 -43.29 -35.13 19.59
CA LEU A 1037 -42.14 -34.25 19.81
C LEU A 1037 -41.21 -34.22 18.58
N PHE A 1038 -41.12 -35.34 17.87
CA PHE A 1038 -40.24 -35.49 16.72
C PHE A 1038 -40.75 -36.62 15.82
N ASP A 1039 -40.73 -36.42 14.51
CA ASP A 1039 -41.06 -37.44 13.50
C ASP A 1039 -40.33 -37.10 12.20
N ASP A 1040 -39.11 -37.59 12.05
CA ASP A 1040 -38.28 -37.32 10.86
C ASP A 1040 -37.24 -38.43 10.62
N VAL A 1041 -36.61 -38.42 9.44
CA VAL A 1041 -35.46 -39.26 9.11
C VAL A 1041 -34.20 -38.70 9.75
N VAL A 1042 -33.52 -39.52 10.55
CA VAL A 1042 -32.28 -39.15 11.26
C VAL A 1042 -31.10 -40.00 10.81
N PRO A 1043 -29.86 -39.45 10.84
CA PRO A 1043 -28.65 -40.25 10.69
C PRO A 1043 -28.46 -41.19 11.88
N ALA A 1044 -27.58 -42.20 11.75
CA ALA A 1044 -27.13 -42.98 12.90
C ALA A 1044 -26.41 -42.09 13.93
N GLY A 1045 -26.61 -42.33 15.22
CA GLY A 1045 -25.98 -41.56 16.29
C GLY A 1045 -26.96 -40.99 17.31
N LYS A 1046 -26.47 -40.05 18.12
CA LYS A 1046 -27.18 -39.40 19.21
C LYS A 1046 -27.84 -38.11 18.73
N GLY A 1047 -29.05 -37.83 19.18
CA GLY A 1047 -29.73 -36.55 18.98
C GLY A 1047 -30.52 -36.15 20.23
N SER A 1048 -31.06 -34.93 20.21
CA SER A 1048 -31.87 -34.41 21.32
C SER A 1048 -33.03 -33.55 20.85
N VAL A 1049 -34.11 -33.56 21.64
CA VAL A 1049 -35.33 -32.77 21.42
C VAL A 1049 -35.80 -32.21 22.75
N ASP A 1050 -36.07 -30.92 22.81
CA ASP A 1050 -36.60 -30.28 24.02
C ASP A 1050 -38.13 -30.30 24.06
N TRP A 1051 -38.68 -30.39 25.28
CA TRP A 1051 -40.09 -30.23 25.55
C TRP A 1051 -40.31 -29.21 26.66
N ASP A 1052 -41.14 -28.21 26.38
CA ASP A 1052 -41.45 -27.08 27.26
C ASP A 1052 -42.69 -27.30 28.15
N GLY A 1053 -43.24 -28.52 28.16
CA GLY A 1053 -44.39 -28.87 28.98
C GLY A 1053 -45.74 -28.43 28.38
N ARG A 1054 -45.80 -28.07 27.09
CA ARG A 1054 -47.05 -27.70 26.40
C ARG A 1054 -47.57 -28.82 25.50
N ASN A 1055 -48.88 -28.84 25.25
CA ASN A 1055 -49.52 -29.72 24.26
C ASN A 1055 -49.63 -29.02 22.88
N LEU A 1056 -50.23 -29.71 21.89
CA LEU A 1056 -50.42 -29.18 20.52
C LEU A 1056 -51.21 -27.86 20.46
N ASN A 1057 -52.03 -27.56 21.47
CA ASN A 1057 -52.80 -26.31 21.54
C ASN A 1057 -52.01 -25.18 22.23
N GLY A 1058 -50.71 -25.37 22.52
CA GLY A 1058 -49.87 -24.41 23.24
C GLY A 1058 -50.15 -24.32 24.74
N ASN A 1059 -51.05 -25.15 25.28
CA ASN A 1059 -51.43 -25.12 26.69
C ASN A 1059 -50.49 -25.95 27.54
N VAL A 1060 -50.13 -25.45 28.73
CA VAL A 1060 -49.30 -26.19 29.69
C VAL A 1060 -50.06 -27.41 30.20
N VAL A 1061 -49.51 -28.60 30.00
CA VAL A 1061 -50.14 -29.88 30.39
C VAL A 1061 -50.28 -30.00 31.91
N ALA A 1062 -51.25 -30.76 32.43
CA ALA A 1062 -51.48 -30.88 33.87
C ALA A 1062 -50.26 -31.46 34.64
N SER A 1063 -50.13 -31.13 35.92
CA SER A 1063 -49.10 -31.75 36.79
C SER A 1063 -49.30 -33.27 36.82
N GLY A 1064 -48.22 -34.04 36.69
CA GLY A 1064 -48.28 -35.49 36.61
C GLY A 1064 -47.15 -36.11 35.80
N ILE A 1065 -47.19 -37.45 35.66
CA ILE A 1065 -46.20 -38.22 34.91
C ILE A 1065 -46.66 -38.41 33.47
N TYR A 1066 -45.75 -38.12 32.55
CA TYR A 1066 -45.87 -38.33 31.11
C TYR A 1066 -44.84 -39.36 30.63
N LEU A 1067 -45.18 -40.06 29.56
CA LEU A 1067 -44.38 -41.11 28.95
C LEU A 1067 -43.96 -40.66 27.55
N ILE A 1068 -42.66 -40.63 27.28
CA ILE A 1068 -42.12 -40.45 25.93
C ILE A 1068 -41.79 -41.80 25.37
N ARG A 1069 -42.35 -42.15 24.22
CA ARG A 1069 -42.02 -43.36 23.47
C ARG A 1069 -41.21 -43.00 22.24
N ALA A 1070 -40.05 -43.63 22.09
CA ALA A 1070 -39.20 -43.53 20.93
C ALA A 1070 -39.29 -44.81 20.09
N GLU A 1071 -39.56 -44.68 18.79
CA GLU A 1071 -39.57 -45.78 17.82
C GLU A 1071 -38.74 -45.39 16.59
N GLY A 1072 -37.74 -46.21 16.26
CA GLY A 1072 -36.84 -46.00 15.12
C GLY A 1072 -35.82 -47.13 14.98
N PRO A 1073 -34.81 -47.01 14.10
CA PRO A 1073 -33.79 -48.04 13.90
C PRO A 1073 -33.05 -48.41 15.19
N GLY A 1074 -33.22 -49.67 15.61
CA GLY A 1074 -32.64 -50.22 16.83
C GLY A 1074 -33.24 -49.69 18.14
N ILE A 1075 -34.15 -48.71 18.11
CA ILE A 1075 -34.73 -48.09 19.30
C ILE A 1075 -36.24 -48.33 19.41
N ASN A 1076 -36.65 -48.93 20.53
CA ASN A 1076 -38.04 -49.02 20.97
C ASN A 1076 -38.06 -48.89 22.50
N LYS A 1077 -38.06 -47.66 23.00
CA LYS A 1077 -37.89 -47.36 24.43
C LYS A 1077 -38.93 -46.35 24.91
N THR A 1078 -39.25 -46.40 26.21
CA THR A 1078 -40.16 -45.44 26.86
C THR A 1078 -39.47 -44.82 28.08
N GLN A 1079 -39.57 -43.50 28.22
CA GLN A 1079 -38.98 -42.73 29.32
C GLN A 1079 -40.03 -41.87 30.04
N LYS A 1080 -39.88 -41.69 31.36
CA LYS A 1080 -40.80 -40.89 32.18
C LYS A 1080 -40.31 -39.46 32.34
N ILE A 1081 -41.23 -38.50 32.28
CA ILE A 1081 -41.04 -37.09 32.65
C ILE A 1081 -42.18 -36.66 33.57
N ALA A 1082 -41.87 -35.90 34.61
CA ALA A 1082 -42.83 -35.34 35.55
C ALA A 1082 -42.97 -33.82 35.37
N ILE A 1083 -44.21 -33.35 35.33
CA ILE A 1083 -44.56 -31.93 35.37
C ILE A 1083 -45.02 -31.59 36.78
N ILE A 1084 -44.44 -30.55 37.36
CA ILE A 1084 -44.91 -29.91 38.58
C ILE A 1084 -45.24 -28.46 38.26
N LYS A 1085 -46.44 -28.01 38.65
CA LYS A 1085 -46.85 -26.61 38.48
C LYS A 1085 -46.79 -25.88 39.80
#